data_AF-A0A6M0CZ28-F1
#
_entry.id   AF-A0A6M0CZ28-F1
#
_cell.length_a   1.000
_cell.length_b   1.000
_cell.length_c   1.000
_cell.angle_alpha   90.00
_cell.angle_beta   90.00
_cell.angle_gamma   90.00
#
_symmetry.space_group_name_H-M   'P 1'
#
loop_
_entity.id
_entity.type
_entity.pdbx_description
1 polymer ?
#
loop_
_entity_poly.entity_id
_entity_poly.type
_entity_poly.pdbx_seq_one_letter_code
_entity_poly.pdbx_strand_id
1 'polypeptide(L)'
;MVLVSSPPSPPAPAPFGWRLALGLIGVLIAALSSGINDRVTDITLADILGVYGLGHDEGTWVSSAYAAAEVSAMLVAPWLAVTFSLRRFAILATCAFVGFGLLVPFAPNLESLITLRVLQGLAGGALPPLLMTAALRFLPWHIKLYGLSAYALTATFGPNLAMPLASLWTEGGDWRMVFWQIVPAGLIGAGLIAYGLPQDPLRLERFRQADWQGALLGVSGISMLVIALTQGERLDWLNSPLISLLLLGAAVCLPVFLLNEWFHPLPLFKLQLLERRNFAYGIVTLCLFLFLGMAGSAIPAAYLTGVQDYRPLQTMPTALLIALPQLLLAPLVAWVINRNWVDSRYVIAAGLGLLCLACLGGSLITSEWVRDDFYGLQMLHAIAQPMVVVPLLMNATGVIHPMEGPFASSMVNTLRGLFSVVAASVLENFITHRQHLHSNTLLDGYGADPQSLGALHDAQVLAGFAGRVREQAFVLSFSDAFLALLIVIAVLLVVLATLPKTRLSTATPGTRMKQHRTAITLLGAAVALCVVYTGYSILKQGTVQSTDDAYIRADSVLVAPRLSGQVSQVLVEDNQSVSAGQVLVELDNRDSLVAQAAAQANVQAAKAALQNLAASIERQAAVIEQASATTRATAASLTYAQANAQRYLNLSNAGAGTQQERQKADAELQGWRASRDRDEASRVAAIKALDVLKAQREAAFAALAKDEAALRQAQLNLSYTRITAPRDGMVGQRSVRVGAYVTQGQALMAVVPLHDAFVVANFRETQLAHMHARQRVELSVDSVPDHTFVGHIDSVAPATGLSFAGIRPDNATGNFTKVVQRIPVKIVFDADQPGLDRLRIGMSVVANVDTAQEQR
;
A
#
# COMPACT_ATOMS: atom_id res chain seq x y z
N MET A 1 -58.15 -67.48 8.97
CA MET A 1 -58.40 -66.23 8.22
C MET A 1 -58.02 -65.06 9.11
N VAL A 2 -56.79 -64.59 9.03
CA VAL A 2 -56.35 -63.34 9.69
C VAL A 2 -56.41 -62.28 8.61
N LEU A 3 -57.32 -61.32 8.77
CA LEU A 3 -57.49 -60.18 7.85
C LEU A 3 -56.24 -59.30 7.93
N VAL A 4 -55.39 -59.40 6.92
CA VAL A 4 -54.31 -58.45 6.67
C VAL A 4 -54.97 -57.16 6.19
N SER A 5 -55.06 -56.17 7.10
CA SER A 5 -55.42 -54.81 6.71
C SER A 5 -54.33 -54.26 5.79
N SER A 6 -54.77 -53.75 4.63
CA SER A 6 -53.89 -53.08 3.67
C SER A 6 -53.23 -51.87 4.35
N PRO A 7 -51.95 -51.57 4.07
CA PRO A 7 -51.34 -50.36 4.58
C PRO A 7 -52.14 -49.13 4.11
N PRO A 8 -52.33 -48.10 4.95
CA PRO A 8 -53.03 -46.88 4.54
C PRO A 8 -52.33 -46.29 3.32
N SER A 9 -53.12 -45.99 2.28
CA SER A 9 -52.65 -45.29 1.10
C SER A 9 -52.00 -43.96 1.50
N PRO A 10 -50.85 -43.58 0.91
CA PRO A 10 -50.22 -42.31 1.22
C PRO A 10 -51.22 -41.17 0.92
N PRO A 11 -51.30 -40.14 1.78
CA PRO A 11 -52.20 -39.02 1.55
C PRO A 11 -51.90 -38.40 0.18
N ALA A 12 -52.97 -38.17 -0.61
CA ALA A 12 -52.86 -37.56 -1.92
C ALA A 12 -52.13 -36.21 -1.82
N PRO A 13 -51.22 -35.87 -2.76
CA PRO A 13 -50.53 -34.58 -2.74
C PRO A 13 -51.58 -33.46 -2.80
N ALA A 14 -51.50 -32.52 -1.86
CA ALA A 14 -52.42 -31.39 -1.82
C ALA A 14 -52.36 -30.64 -3.17
N PRO A 15 -53.50 -30.39 -3.84
CA PRO A 15 -53.51 -29.70 -5.12
C PRO A 15 -52.90 -28.30 -4.97
N PHE A 16 -52.07 -27.91 -5.92
CA PHE A 16 -51.49 -26.56 -5.95
C PHE A 16 -52.63 -25.54 -6.07
N GLY A 17 -52.86 -24.77 -5.01
CA GLY A 17 -53.92 -23.76 -4.93
C GLY A 17 -53.40 -22.44 -4.38
N TRP A 18 -54.26 -21.42 -4.37
CA TRP A 18 -53.92 -20.05 -3.94
C TRP A 18 -53.27 -19.98 -2.55
N ARG A 19 -53.72 -20.82 -1.61
CA ARG A 19 -53.14 -20.90 -0.26
C ARG A 19 -51.67 -21.32 -0.28
N LEU A 20 -51.32 -22.33 -1.07
CA LEU A 20 -49.95 -22.82 -1.18
C LEU A 20 -49.06 -21.79 -1.89
N ALA A 21 -49.59 -21.09 -2.90
CA ALA A 21 -48.91 -19.99 -3.56
C ALA A 21 -48.56 -18.85 -2.60
N LEU A 22 -49.52 -18.43 -1.76
CA LEU A 22 -49.27 -17.44 -0.69
C LEU A 22 -48.19 -17.93 0.30
N GLY A 23 -48.21 -19.21 0.67
CA GLY A 23 -47.16 -19.80 1.51
C GLY A 23 -45.77 -19.71 0.89
N LEU A 24 -45.64 -20.02 -0.40
CA LEU A 24 -44.37 -19.91 -1.15
C LEU A 24 -43.91 -18.45 -1.29
N ILE A 25 -44.83 -17.52 -1.53
CA ILE A 25 -44.54 -16.07 -1.51
C ILE A 25 -44.00 -15.65 -0.13
N GLY A 26 -44.59 -16.17 0.95
CA GLY A 26 -44.08 -15.93 2.30
C GLY A 26 -42.64 -16.38 2.50
N VAL A 27 -42.26 -17.57 2.00
CA VAL A 27 -40.86 -18.05 2.04
C VAL A 27 -39.95 -17.18 1.16
N LEU A 28 -40.43 -16.70 0.00
CA LEU A 28 -39.69 -15.80 -0.88
C LEU A 28 -39.39 -14.46 -0.19
N ILE A 29 -40.38 -13.84 0.44
CA ILE A 29 -40.22 -12.57 1.18
C ILE A 29 -39.19 -12.76 2.30
N ALA A 30 -39.29 -13.85 3.07
CA ALA A 30 -38.34 -14.15 4.15
C ALA A 30 -36.91 -14.33 3.61
N ALA A 31 -36.72 -15.10 2.54
CA ALA A 31 -35.41 -15.33 1.93
C ALA A 31 -34.80 -14.05 1.31
N LEU A 32 -35.61 -13.20 0.67
CA LEU A 32 -35.17 -11.91 0.14
C LEU A 32 -34.75 -10.96 1.26
N SER A 33 -35.55 -10.89 2.34
CA SER A 33 -35.26 -10.08 3.53
C SER A 33 -33.90 -10.44 4.14
N SER A 34 -33.57 -11.73 4.22
CA SER A 34 -32.25 -12.20 4.68
C SER A 34 -31.10 -11.72 3.80
N GLY A 35 -31.20 -11.91 2.48
CA GLY A 35 -30.14 -11.51 1.55
C GLY A 35 -29.93 -9.99 1.49
N ILE A 36 -31.02 -9.22 1.61
CA ILE A 36 -30.94 -7.75 1.71
C ILE A 36 -30.26 -7.35 3.02
N ASN A 37 -30.66 -7.92 4.16
CA ASN A 37 -30.08 -7.58 5.47
C ASN A 37 -28.57 -7.80 5.55
N ASP A 38 -28.08 -8.91 5.02
CA ASP A 38 -26.64 -9.20 4.93
C ASP A 38 -25.90 -8.03 4.26
N ARG A 39 -26.31 -7.73 3.02
CA ARG A 39 -25.67 -6.71 2.19
C ARG A 39 -25.84 -5.29 2.72
N VAL A 40 -27.02 -4.93 3.23
CA VAL A 40 -27.29 -3.60 3.81
C VAL A 40 -26.35 -3.36 4.99
N THR A 41 -26.22 -4.33 5.89
CA THR A 41 -25.34 -4.19 7.08
C THR A 41 -23.89 -4.00 6.66
N ASP A 42 -23.44 -4.72 5.62
CA ASP A 42 -22.08 -4.66 5.09
C ASP A 42 -21.78 -3.27 4.47
N ILE A 43 -22.71 -2.74 3.68
CA ILE A 43 -22.58 -1.42 3.03
C ILE A 43 -22.55 -0.28 4.07
N THR A 44 -23.31 -0.40 5.16
CA THR A 44 -23.40 0.62 6.21
C THR A 44 -22.46 0.34 7.37
N LEU A 45 -21.50 -0.57 7.20
CA LEU A 45 -20.62 -0.98 8.29
C LEU A 45 -19.87 0.23 8.87
N ALA A 46 -19.36 1.12 8.03
CA ALA A 46 -18.69 2.34 8.47
C ALA A 46 -19.57 3.22 9.39
N ASP A 47 -20.85 3.40 9.03
CA ASP A 47 -21.80 4.17 9.84
C ASP A 47 -22.10 3.48 11.18
N ILE A 48 -22.28 2.15 11.17
CA ILE A 48 -22.48 1.35 12.37
C ILE A 48 -21.28 1.52 13.30
N LEU A 49 -20.05 1.39 12.80
CA LEU A 49 -18.85 1.55 13.61
C LEU A 49 -18.70 2.96 14.18
N GLY A 50 -19.07 3.98 13.42
CA GLY A 50 -19.11 5.36 13.88
C GLY A 50 -20.03 5.57 15.08
N VAL A 51 -21.19 4.91 15.11
CA VAL A 51 -22.13 4.96 16.24
C VAL A 51 -21.58 4.23 17.47
N TYR A 52 -20.95 3.07 17.28
CA TYR A 52 -20.41 2.27 18.37
C TYR A 52 -19.03 2.73 18.86
N GLY A 53 -18.39 3.68 18.17
CA GLY A 53 -17.03 4.14 18.48
C GLY A 53 -15.98 3.05 18.26
N LEU A 54 -16.24 2.10 17.36
CA LEU A 54 -15.36 0.96 17.07
C LEU A 54 -14.40 1.28 15.93
N GLY A 55 -13.19 0.73 16.00
CA GLY A 55 -12.24 0.80 14.88
C GLY A 55 -12.70 -0.03 13.68
N HIS A 56 -12.19 0.30 12.49
CA HIS A 56 -12.43 -0.49 11.28
C HIS A 56 -12.04 -1.97 11.47
N ASP A 57 -10.90 -2.21 12.14
CA ASP A 57 -10.40 -3.56 12.40
C ASP A 57 -11.37 -4.41 13.23
N GLU A 58 -11.91 -3.84 14.29
CA GLU A 58 -12.89 -4.54 15.12
C GLU A 58 -14.20 -4.78 14.34
N GLY A 59 -14.58 -3.84 13.48
CA GLY A 59 -15.82 -3.87 12.75
C GLY A 59 -15.94 -4.94 11.66
N THR A 60 -14.86 -5.23 10.94
CA THR A 60 -14.92 -6.25 9.86
C THR A 60 -15.30 -7.64 10.38
N TRP A 61 -15.02 -7.95 11.66
CA TRP A 61 -15.44 -9.21 12.29
C TRP A 61 -16.96 -9.37 12.35
N VAL A 62 -17.71 -8.27 12.38
CA VAL A 62 -19.18 -8.27 12.39
C VAL A 62 -19.74 -8.86 11.08
N SER A 63 -19.20 -8.45 9.93
CA SER A 63 -19.57 -9.00 8.61
C SER A 63 -19.04 -10.42 8.42
N SER A 64 -17.78 -10.69 8.76
CA SER A 64 -17.16 -12.02 8.58
C SER A 64 -17.87 -13.11 9.39
N ALA A 65 -18.18 -12.84 10.66
CA ALA A 65 -18.86 -13.81 11.52
C ALA A 65 -20.30 -14.08 11.06
N TYR A 66 -21.01 -13.04 10.60
CA TYR A 66 -22.34 -13.21 10.01
C TYR A 66 -22.29 -14.08 8.75
N ALA A 67 -21.39 -13.79 7.81
CA ALA A 67 -21.25 -14.57 6.57
C ALA A 67 -20.91 -16.04 6.85
N ALA A 68 -20.00 -16.31 7.79
CA ALA A 68 -19.64 -17.67 8.20
C ALA A 68 -20.83 -18.44 8.78
N ALA A 69 -21.62 -17.78 9.62
CA ALA A 69 -22.84 -18.33 10.20
C ALA A 69 -23.92 -18.58 9.13
N GLU A 70 -24.10 -17.63 8.22
CA GLU A 70 -25.11 -17.70 7.16
C GLU A 70 -24.87 -18.89 6.22
N VAL A 71 -23.64 -19.02 5.69
CA VAL A 71 -23.28 -20.13 4.79
C VAL A 71 -23.33 -21.48 5.51
N SER A 72 -22.91 -21.53 6.77
CA SER A 72 -22.99 -22.74 7.60
C SER A 72 -24.43 -23.19 7.86
N ALA A 73 -25.36 -22.26 8.05
CA ALA A 73 -26.78 -22.61 8.22
C ALA A 73 -27.41 -23.16 6.95
N MET A 74 -26.97 -22.70 5.76
CA MET A 74 -27.47 -23.21 4.48
C MET A 74 -27.27 -24.72 4.33
N LEU A 75 -26.21 -25.26 4.92
CA LEU A 75 -25.87 -26.67 4.91
C LEU A 75 -26.94 -27.52 5.61
N VAL A 76 -27.30 -27.13 6.83
CA VAL A 76 -28.10 -27.97 7.75
C VAL A 76 -29.60 -27.67 7.65
N ALA A 77 -29.97 -26.48 7.17
CA ALA A 77 -31.36 -26.01 7.14
C ALA A 77 -32.34 -26.93 6.40
N PRO A 78 -32.05 -27.45 5.18
CA PRO A 78 -32.96 -28.37 4.50
C PRO A 78 -33.18 -29.69 5.26
N TRP A 79 -32.17 -30.19 5.96
CA TRP A 79 -32.30 -31.37 6.79
C TRP A 79 -33.24 -31.12 7.98
N LEU A 80 -33.05 -29.99 8.68
CA LEU A 80 -33.90 -29.56 9.78
C LEU A 80 -35.35 -29.32 9.33
N ALA A 81 -35.55 -28.77 8.14
CA ALA A 81 -36.87 -28.56 7.55
C ALA A 81 -37.63 -29.87 7.32
N VAL A 82 -36.94 -30.93 6.88
CA VAL A 82 -37.57 -32.24 6.72
C VAL A 82 -37.85 -32.91 8.08
N THR A 83 -37.04 -32.63 9.11
CA THR A 83 -37.19 -33.20 10.46
C THR A 83 -38.30 -32.54 11.29
N PHE A 84 -38.36 -31.20 11.29
CA PHE A 84 -39.34 -30.41 12.06
C PHE A 84 -40.61 -30.03 11.29
N SER A 85 -40.72 -30.40 10.01
CA SER A 85 -41.63 -29.83 9.01
C SER A 85 -41.17 -28.47 8.48
N LEU A 86 -41.22 -28.34 7.15
CA LEU A 86 -40.81 -27.15 6.40
C LEU A 86 -41.52 -25.89 6.91
N ARG A 87 -42.83 -25.98 7.19
CA ARG A 87 -43.61 -24.87 7.74
C ARG A 87 -43.10 -24.40 9.10
N ARG A 88 -42.94 -25.32 10.06
CA ARG A 88 -42.56 -24.97 11.44
C ARG A 88 -41.15 -24.40 11.48
N PHE A 89 -40.23 -25.04 10.78
CA PHE A 89 -38.85 -24.59 10.71
C PHE A 89 -38.70 -23.24 9.99
N ALA A 90 -39.43 -23.02 8.89
CA ALA A 90 -39.42 -21.73 8.19
C ALA A 90 -39.96 -20.58 9.05
N ILE A 91 -41.06 -20.82 9.79
CA ILE A 91 -41.59 -19.83 10.75
C ILE A 91 -40.57 -19.55 11.85
N LEU A 92 -40.01 -20.61 12.45
CA LEU A 92 -39.02 -20.46 13.52
C LEU A 92 -37.78 -19.69 13.06
N ALA A 93 -37.23 -20.04 11.90
CA ALA A 93 -36.08 -19.33 11.31
C ALA A 93 -36.42 -17.86 11.02
N THR A 94 -37.61 -17.58 10.45
CA THR A 94 -38.04 -16.21 10.14
C THR A 94 -38.24 -15.39 11.42
N CYS A 95 -38.91 -15.94 12.44
CA CYS A 95 -39.13 -15.26 13.71
C CYS A 95 -37.82 -15.06 14.48
N ALA A 96 -36.90 -16.04 14.47
CA ALA A 96 -35.59 -15.89 15.07
C ALA A 96 -34.75 -14.82 14.37
N PHE A 97 -34.77 -14.80 13.03
CA PHE A 97 -34.10 -13.78 12.23
C PHE A 97 -34.59 -12.36 12.56
N VAL A 98 -35.91 -12.18 12.66
CA VAL A 98 -36.54 -10.91 13.08
C VAL A 98 -36.19 -10.58 14.54
N GLY A 99 -36.30 -11.55 15.45
CA GLY A 99 -36.04 -11.36 16.87
C GLY A 99 -34.61 -10.92 17.16
N PHE A 100 -33.62 -11.60 16.57
CA PHE A 100 -32.22 -11.19 16.73
C PHE A 100 -31.95 -9.84 16.08
N GLY A 101 -32.48 -9.56 14.88
CA GLY A 101 -32.31 -8.25 14.24
C GLY A 101 -32.93 -7.08 15.01
N LEU A 102 -34.01 -7.30 15.76
CA LEU A 102 -34.56 -6.29 16.69
C LEU A 102 -33.59 -5.97 17.84
N LEU A 103 -32.83 -6.96 18.30
CA LEU A 103 -31.91 -6.84 19.44
C LEU A 103 -30.55 -6.27 19.05
N VAL A 104 -30.09 -6.48 17.81
CA VAL A 104 -28.76 -6.05 17.34
C VAL A 104 -28.43 -4.58 17.64
N PRO A 105 -29.31 -3.60 17.36
CA PRO A 105 -29.01 -2.18 17.63
C PRO A 105 -28.86 -1.82 19.12
N PHE A 106 -29.23 -2.73 20.03
CA PHE A 106 -29.13 -2.56 21.47
C PHE A 106 -27.97 -3.34 22.08
N ALA A 107 -27.10 -3.94 21.25
CA ALA A 107 -25.88 -4.59 21.73
C ALA A 107 -25.03 -3.60 22.54
N PRO A 108 -24.62 -3.90 23.78
CA PRO A 108 -23.83 -2.97 24.60
C PRO A 108 -22.33 -2.95 24.25
N ASN A 109 -21.81 -3.99 23.59
CA ASN A 109 -20.39 -4.13 23.27
C ASN A 109 -20.16 -4.96 21.99
N LEU A 110 -18.94 -4.94 21.45
CA LEU A 110 -18.59 -5.67 20.23
C LEU A 110 -18.89 -7.17 20.29
N GLU A 111 -18.60 -7.83 21.42
CA GLU A 111 -18.84 -9.27 21.59
C GLU A 111 -20.33 -9.62 21.48
N SER A 112 -21.19 -8.85 22.14
CA SER A 112 -22.64 -9.03 22.04
C SER A 112 -23.17 -8.73 20.64
N LEU A 113 -22.59 -7.74 19.95
CA LEU A 113 -22.92 -7.40 18.57
C LEU A 113 -22.59 -8.55 17.62
N ILE A 114 -21.37 -9.09 17.70
CA ILE A 114 -20.92 -10.25 16.90
C ILE A 114 -21.78 -11.46 17.25
N THR A 115 -22.06 -11.72 18.52
CA THR A 115 -22.87 -12.87 18.95
C THR A 115 -24.29 -12.79 18.37
N LEU A 116 -24.95 -11.62 18.47
CA LEU A 116 -26.28 -11.41 17.89
C LEU A 116 -26.26 -11.53 16.37
N ARG A 117 -25.19 -11.08 15.71
CA ARG A 117 -25.01 -11.23 14.26
C ARG A 117 -24.79 -12.68 13.84
N VAL A 118 -24.04 -13.47 14.60
CA VAL A 118 -23.90 -14.92 14.35
C VAL A 118 -25.26 -15.60 14.46
N LEU A 119 -26.03 -15.32 15.53
CA LEU A 119 -27.35 -15.91 15.72
C LEU A 119 -28.35 -15.48 14.63
N GLN A 120 -28.32 -14.20 14.24
CA GLN A 120 -29.11 -13.67 13.15
C GLN A 120 -28.72 -14.31 11.81
N GLY A 121 -27.42 -14.44 11.53
CA GLY A 121 -26.89 -15.07 10.32
C GLY A 121 -27.28 -16.54 10.22
N LEU A 122 -27.23 -17.31 11.32
CA LEU A 122 -27.72 -18.68 11.35
C LEU A 122 -29.21 -18.79 10.99
N ALA A 123 -30.03 -17.88 11.52
CA ALA A 123 -31.47 -17.86 11.24
C ALA A 123 -31.77 -17.41 9.79
N GLY A 124 -31.08 -16.37 9.30
CA GLY A 124 -31.24 -15.84 7.95
C GLY A 124 -30.74 -16.82 6.88
N GLY A 125 -29.56 -17.40 7.07
CA GLY A 125 -28.96 -18.37 6.15
C GLY A 125 -29.78 -19.63 5.96
N ALA A 126 -30.66 -19.96 6.91
CA ALA A 126 -31.60 -21.06 6.73
C ALA A 126 -32.64 -20.76 5.65
N LEU A 127 -33.03 -19.50 5.39
CA LEU A 127 -34.21 -19.14 4.60
C LEU A 127 -34.07 -19.41 3.09
N PRO A 128 -32.97 -19.06 2.38
CA PRO A 128 -32.83 -19.34 0.94
C PRO A 128 -32.92 -20.84 0.57
N PRO A 129 -32.29 -21.77 1.32
CA PRO A 129 -32.49 -23.20 1.10
C PRO A 129 -33.94 -23.67 1.29
N LEU A 130 -34.70 -23.05 2.20
CA LEU A 130 -36.11 -23.39 2.38
C LEU A 130 -36.95 -22.95 1.20
N LEU A 131 -36.65 -21.81 0.58
CA LEU A 131 -37.32 -21.35 -0.64
C LEU A 131 -37.17 -22.37 -1.76
N MET A 132 -35.93 -22.81 -2.04
CA MET A 132 -35.73 -23.81 -3.08
C MET A 132 -36.32 -25.17 -2.70
N THR A 133 -36.23 -25.60 -1.45
CA THR A 133 -36.86 -26.85 -0.98
C THR A 133 -38.38 -26.80 -1.18
N ALA A 134 -39.01 -25.70 -0.81
CA ALA A 134 -40.45 -25.49 -0.98
C ALA A 134 -40.82 -25.45 -2.47
N ALA A 135 -40.02 -24.79 -3.30
CA ALA A 135 -40.26 -24.71 -4.73
C ALA A 135 -40.15 -26.06 -5.43
N LEU A 136 -39.12 -26.86 -5.12
CA LEU A 136 -38.96 -28.19 -5.70
C LEU A 136 -40.04 -29.18 -5.24
N ARG A 137 -40.58 -29.00 -4.03
CA ARG A 137 -41.57 -29.89 -3.42
C ARG A 137 -43.00 -29.58 -3.87
N PHE A 138 -43.38 -28.31 -3.94
CA PHE A 138 -44.78 -27.90 -4.05
C PHE A 138 -45.18 -27.32 -5.41
N LEU A 139 -44.25 -26.81 -6.23
CA LEU A 139 -44.61 -26.24 -7.53
C LEU A 139 -44.79 -27.32 -8.60
N PRO A 140 -45.92 -27.31 -9.34
CA PRO A 140 -46.13 -28.22 -10.46
C PRO A 140 -45.22 -27.86 -11.65
N TRP A 141 -44.91 -28.84 -12.50
CA TRP A 141 -43.92 -28.73 -13.59
C TRP A 141 -44.10 -27.47 -14.48
N HIS A 142 -45.34 -27.10 -14.81
CA HIS A 142 -45.64 -25.96 -15.70
C HIS A 142 -45.42 -24.57 -15.05
N ILE A 143 -45.41 -24.47 -13.71
CA ILE A 143 -45.15 -23.21 -12.97
C ILE A 143 -43.79 -23.22 -12.28
N LYS A 144 -43.16 -24.40 -12.16
CA LYS A 144 -41.88 -24.60 -11.47
C LYS A 144 -40.78 -23.66 -11.96
N LEU A 145 -40.73 -23.37 -13.27
CA LEU A 145 -39.75 -22.45 -13.84
C LEU A 145 -39.93 -21.00 -13.36
N TYR A 146 -41.17 -20.53 -13.23
CA TYR A 146 -41.45 -19.21 -12.65
C TYR A 146 -41.06 -19.15 -11.17
N GLY A 147 -41.32 -20.22 -10.41
CA GLY A 147 -40.85 -20.31 -9.03
C GLY A 147 -39.32 -20.31 -8.89
N LEU A 148 -38.61 -21.00 -9.79
CA LEU A 148 -37.15 -20.95 -9.86
C LEU A 148 -36.63 -19.59 -10.30
N SER A 149 -37.35 -18.87 -11.16
CA SER A 149 -37.02 -17.48 -11.51
C SER A 149 -37.20 -16.53 -10.33
N ALA A 150 -38.22 -16.73 -9.50
CA ALA A 150 -38.39 -15.98 -8.26
C ALA A 150 -37.28 -16.30 -7.24
N TYR A 151 -36.82 -17.55 -7.18
CA TYR A 151 -35.64 -17.91 -6.39
C TYR A 151 -34.36 -17.25 -6.95
N ALA A 152 -34.19 -17.14 -8.27
CA ALA A 152 -33.04 -16.46 -8.88
C ALA A 152 -32.91 -15.00 -8.43
N LEU A 153 -34.04 -14.31 -8.21
CA LEU A 153 -34.06 -12.95 -7.68
C LEU A 153 -33.37 -12.81 -6.31
N THR A 154 -33.27 -13.89 -5.52
CA THR A 154 -32.51 -13.83 -4.26
C THR A 154 -31.01 -13.61 -4.48
N ALA A 155 -30.46 -13.99 -5.63
CA ALA A 155 -29.05 -13.78 -5.97
C ALA A 155 -28.81 -12.52 -6.83
N THR A 156 -29.79 -12.12 -7.65
CA THR A 156 -29.61 -11.00 -8.59
C THR A 156 -30.30 -9.72 -8.11
N PHE A 157 -31.53 -9.79 -7.58
CA PHE A 157 -32.29 -8.60 -7.19
C PHE A 157 -31.95 -8.17 -5.76
N GLY A 158 -31.93 -9.12 -4.81
CA GLY A 158 -31.70 -8.84 -3.39
C GLY A 158 -30.42 -8.02 -3.13
N PRO A 159 -29.24 -8.46 -3.61
CA PRO A 159 -27.99 -7.71 -3.42
C PRO A 159 -27.99 -6.32 -4.07
N ASN A 160 -28.60 -6.16 -5.24
CA ASN A 160 -28.65 -4.87 -5.93
C ASN A 160 -29.67 -3.90 -5.31
N LEU A 161 -30.69 -4.39 -4.61
CA LEU A 161 -31.62 -3.54 -3.86
C LEU A 161 -31.03 -3.09 -2.51
N ALA A 162 -30.05 -3.82 -1.97
CA ALA A 162 -29.47 -3.54 -0.66
C ALA A 162 -28.85 -2.14 -0.59
N MET A 163 -28.00 -1.75 -1.55
CA MET A 163 -27.34 -0.44 -1.55
C MET A 163 -28.33 0.74 -1.52
N PRO A 164 -29.34 0.82 -2.41
CA PRO A 164 -30.39 1.84 -2.33
C PRO A 164 -31.06 1.94 -0.96
N LEU A 165 -31.44 0.79 -0.40
CA LEU A 165 -32.12 0.75 0.89
C LEU A 165 -31.21 1.18 2.04
N ALA A 166 -29.95 0.74 2.01
CA ALA A 166 -28.95 1.11 3.00
C ALA A 166 -28.74 2.63 3.02
N SER A 167 -28.58 3.26 1.85
CA SER A 167 -28.42 4.70 1.72
C SER A 167 -29.65 5.49 2.21
N LEU A 168 -30.86 5.01 1.90
CA LEU A 168 -32.09 5.65 2.36
C LEU A 168 -32.24 5.63 3.89
N TRP A 169 -31.82 4.55 4.54
CA TRP A 169 -31.95 4.40 5.99
C TRP A 169 -30.85 5.11 6.78
N THR A 170 -29.62 5.19 6.26
CA THR A 170 -28.52 5.86 6.97
C THR A 170 -28.49 7.36 6.75
N GLU A 171 -28.78 7.86 5.54
CA GLU A 171 -28.72 9.31 5.26
C GLU A 171 -30.04 10.04 5.54
N GLY A 172 -31.18 9.36 5.47
CA GLY A 172 -32.52 9.96 5.64
C GLY A 172 -33.33 9.48 6.85
N GLY A 173 -32.82 8.51 7.62
CA GLY A 173 -33.57 7.82 8.67
C GLY A 173 -32.79 7.59 9.97
N ASP A 174 -33.37 6.79 10.87
CA ASP A 174 -32.67 6.27 12.05
C ASP A 174 -31.78 5.09 11.60
N TRP A 175 -30.49 5.10 11.92
CA TRP A 175 -29.54 4.02 11.58
C TRP A 175 -30.03 2.63 12.04
N ARG A 176 -30.85 2.57 13.10
CA ARG A 176 -31.47 1.33 13.59
C ARG A 176 -32.37 0.67 12.54
N MET A 177 -32.90 1.44 11.60
CA MET A 177 -33.70 0.92 10.48
C MET A 177 -32.93 -0.04 9.59
N VAL A 178 -31.59 0.07 9.52
CA VAL A 178 -30.72 -0.93 8.85
C VAL A 178 -31.02 -2.35 9.32
N PHE A 179 -31.28 -2.51 10.62
CA PHE A 179 -31.60 -3.80 11.23
C PHE A 179 -33.10 -4.06 11.32
N TRP A 180 -33.93 -3.02 11.55
CA TRP A 180 -35.38 -3.20 11.73
C TRP A 180 -36.18 -3.33 10.43
N GLN A 181 -35.57 -3.05 9.28
CA GLN A 181 -36.21 -3.22 7.96
C GLN A 181 -36.74 -4.65 7.71
N ILE A 182 -36.14 -5.66 8.33
CA ILE A 182 -36.57 -7.05 8.19
C ILE A 182 -37.87 -7.35 8.94
N VAL A 183 -38.27 -6.53 9.92
CA VAL A 183 -39.38 -6.82 10.82
C VAL A 183 -40.71 -6.89 10.07
N PRO A 184 -41.11 -5.89 9.26
CA PRO A 184 -42.38 -5.96 8.53
C PRO A 184 -42.39 -7.11 7.52
N ALA A 185 -41.31 -7.25 6.73
CA ALA A 185 -41.18 -8.30 5.73
C ALA A 185 -41.19 -9.70 6.37
N GLY A 186 -40.49 -9.89 7.50
CA GLY A 186 -40.42 -11.15 8.22
C GLY A 186 -41.74 -11.53 8.88
N LEU A 187 -42.47 -10.58 9.48
CA LEU A 187 -43.80 -10.84 10.05
C LEU A 187 -44.82 -11.22 8.98
N ILE A 188 -44.83 -10.49 7.84
CA ILE A 188 -45.67 -10.82 6.68
C ILE A 188 -45.30 -12.21 6.14
N GLY A 189 -44.00 -12.47 5.96
CA GLY A 189 -43.47 -13.75 5.50
C GLY A 189 -43.90 -14.91 6.42
N ALA A 190 -43.68 -14.78 7.73
CA ALA A 190 -44.07 -15.77 8.73
C ALA A 190 -45.59 -16.01 8.74
N GLY A 191 -46.40 -14.94 8.65
CA GLY A 191 -47.86 -15.04 8.56
C GLY A 191 -48.34 -15.78 7.32
N LEU A 192 -47.77 -15.46 6.16
CA LEU A 192 -48.09 -16.14 4.89
C LEU A 192 -47.65 -17.61 4.89
N ILE A 193 -46.48 -17.92 5.46
CA ILE A 193 -46.00 -19.29 5.64
C ILE A 193 -46.95 -20.08 6.55
N ALA A 194 -47.37 -19.48 7.67
CA ALA A 194 -48.31 -20.08 8.60
C ALA A 194 -49.68 -20.31 7.98
N TYR A 195 -50.16 -19.41 7.12
CA TYR A 195 -51.43 -19.59 6.44
C TYR A 195 -51.38 -20.62 5.31
N GLY A 196 -50.29 -20.62 4.55
CA GLY A 196 -50.21 -21.26 3.24
C GLY A 196 -49.56 -22.64 3.20
N LEU A 197 -48.48 -22.88 3.94
CA LEU A 197 -47.77 -24.16 3.87
C LEU A 197 -48.49 -25.27 4.66
N PRO A 198 -48.55 -26.50 4.12
CA PRO A 198 -49.11 -27.64 4.84
C PRO A 198 -48.19 -28.05 5.99
N GLN A 199 -48.79 -28.57 7.05
CA GLN A 199 -48.06 -29.00 8.24
C GLN A 199 -47.83 -30.51 8.19
N ASP A 200 -46.57 -30.90 8.04
CA ASP A 200 -46.14 -32.31 8.13
C ASP A 200 -45.97 -32.73 9.60
N PRO A 201 -46.09 -34.05 9.91
CA PRO A 201 -45.78 -34.54 11.25
C PRO A 201 -44.28 -34.38 11.59
N LEU A 202 -43.99 -34.22 12.88
CA LEU A 202 -42.62 -34.20 13.38
C LEU A 202 -41.97 -35.58 13.21
N ARG A 203 -40.74 -35.60 12.71
CA ARG A 203 -39.95 -36.83 12.55
C ARG A 203 -38.71 -36.79 13.43
N LEU A 204 -38.91 -36.64 14.74
CA LEU A 204 -37.81 -36.53 15.72
C LEU A 204 -36.89 -37.76 15.75
N GLU A 205 -37.38 -38.92 15.29
CA GLU A 205 -36.59 -40.13 15.09
C GLU A 205 -35.34 -39.91 14.24
N ARG A 206 -35.36 -38.94 13.32
CA ARG A 206 -34.21 -38.61 12.46
C ARG A 206 -33.01 -38.09 13.24
N PHE A 207 -33.18 -37.56 14.45
CA PHE A 207 -32.05 -37.15 15.30
C PHE A 207 -31.16 -38.32 15.72
N ARG A 208 -31.72 -39.53 15.83
CA ARG A 208 -30.95 -40.74 16.15
C ARG A 208 -30.09 -41.22 14.98
N GLN A 209 -30.47 -40.87 13.76
CA GLN A 209 -29.77 -41.23 12.52
C GLN A 209 -29.09 -40.02 11.87
N ALA A 210 -28.97 -38.92 12.61
CA ALA A 210 -28.39 -37.68 12.12
C ALA A 210 -26.86 -37.81 12.00
N ASP A 211 -26.33 -37.27 10.93
CA ASP A 211 -24.89 -37.19 10.71
C ASP A 211 -24.28 -36.05 11.52
N TRP A 212 -24.16 -36.23 12.84
CA TRP A 212 -23.63 -35.19 13.73
C TRP A 212 -22.15 -34.92 13.49
N GLN A 213 -21.40 -35.94 13.07
CA GLN A 213 -19.99 -35.80 12.70
C GLN A 213 -19.87 -34.97 11.42
N GLY A 214 -20.66 -35.28 10.40
CA GLY A 214 -20.74 -34.51 9.17
C GLY A 214 -21.17 -33.06 9.43
N ALA A 215 -22.22 -32.86 10.23
CA ALA A 215 -22.68 -31.51 10.60
C ALA A 215 -21.58 -30.70 11.28
N LEU A 216 -20.89 -31.27 12.27
CA LEU A 216 -19.81 -30.58 12.99
C LEU A 216 -18.65 -30.24 12.06
N LEU A 217 -18.17 -31.21 11.27
CA LEU A 217 -17.05 -31.02 10.34
C LEU A 217 -17.38 -30.01 9.24
N GLY A 218 -18.58 -30.09 8.67
CA GLY A 218 -19.06 -29.21 7.61
C GLY A 218 -19.23 -27.77 8.10
N VAL A 219 -19.94 -27.55 9.21
CA VAL A 219 -20.14 -26.22 9.79
C VAL A 219 -18.80 -25.59 10.21
N SER A 220 -17.96 -26.35 10.89
CA SER A 220 -16.63 -25.86 11.32
C SER A 220 -15.74 -25.54 10.12
N GLY A 221 -15.67 -26.45 9.14
CA GLY A 221 -14.84 -26.28 7.94
C GLY A 221 -15.27 -25.10 7.07
N ILE A 222 -16.58 -24.92 6.86
CA ILE A 222 -17.13 -23.79 6.10
C ILE A 222 -16.88 -22.48 6.85
N SER A 223 -17.11 -22.46 8.16
CA SER A 223 -16.90 -21.25 8.97
C SER A 223 -15.43 -20.82 8.95
N MET A 224 -14.50 -21.76 9.14
CA MET A 224 -13.05 -21.50 9.07
C MET A 224 -12.65 -20.98 7.69
N LEU A 225 -13.16 -21.58 6.61
CA LEU A 225 -12.86 -21.14 5.25
C LEU A 225 -13.41 -19.73 4.96
N VAL A 226 -14.66 -19.46 5.32
CA VAL A 226 -15.29 -18.14 5.11
C VAL A 226 -14.58 -17.05 5.91
N ILE A 227 -14.23 -17.30 7.17
CA ILE A 227 -13.46 -16.35 7.98
C ILE A 227 -12.08 -16.15 7.37
N ALA A 228 -11.37 -17.22 6.98
CA ALA A 228 -10.05 -17.11 6.38
C ALA A 228 -10.05 -16.32 5.06
N LEU A 229 -11.09 -16.46 4.23
CA LEU A 229 -11.22 -15.73 2.97
C LEU A 229 -11.56 -14.25 3.19
N THR A 230 -12.49 -13.96 4.11
CA THR A 230 -12.91 -12.57 4.39
C THR A 230 -11.88 -11.78 5.19
N GLN A 231 -11.02 -12.45 5.97
CA GLN A 231 -10.01 -11.82 6.80
C GLN A 231 -8.57 -12.00 6.26
N GLY A 232 -8.42 -12.75 5.17
CA GLY A 232 -7.13 -13.14 4.61
C GLY A 232 -6.29 -11.95 4.17
N GLU A 233 -6.84 -11.07 3.33
CA GLU A 233 -6.12 -9.89 2.83
C GLU A 233 -5.63 -8.98 3.97
N ARG A 234 -6.53 -8.67 4.91
CA ARG A 234 -6.24 -7.79 6.03
C ARG A 234 -5.15 -8.35 6.96
N LEU A 235 -5.22 -9.65 7.25
CA LEU A 235 -4.28 -10.35 8.11
C LEU A 235 -3.09 -10.94 7.35
N ASP A 236 -2.85 -10.51 6.11
CA ASP A 236 -1.66 -10.89 5.33
C ASP A 236 -1.54 -12.40 5.07
N TRP A 237 -2.69 -13.03 4.78
CA TRP A 237 -2.84 -14.41 4.32
C TRP A 237 -2.03 -15.42 5.16
N LEU A 238 -1.08 -16.12 4.53
CA LEU A 238 -0.31 -17.20 5.15
C LEU A 238 0.71 -16.68 6.19
N ASN A 239 0.98 -15.38 6.21
CA ASN A 239 1.87 -14.80 7.22
C ASN A 239 1.18 -14.65 8.58
N SER A 240 -0.15 -14.69 8.65
CA SER A 240 -0.88 -14.71 9.92
C SER A 240 -1.06 -16.13 10.46
N PRO A 241 -0.66 -16.40 11.72
CA PRO A 241 -0.83 -17.72 12.32
C PRO A 241 -2.32 -18.09 12.45
N LEU A 242 -3.20 -17.11 12.67
CA LEU A 242 -4.63 -17.33 12.76
C LEU A 242 -5.22 -17.77 11.41
N ILE A 243 -4.88 -17.06 10.32
CA ILE A 243 -5.39 -17.40 8.99
C ILE A 243 -4.83 -18.73 8.50
N SER A 244 -3.54 -18.98 8.73
CA SER A 244 -2.92 -20.27 8.44
C SER A 244 -3.58 -21.42 9.19
N LEU A 245 -3.91 -21.24 10.48
CA LEU A 245 -4.62 -22.25 11.28
C LEU A 245 -6.06 -22.48 10.78
N LEU A 246 -6.78 -21.42 10.42
CA LEU A 246 -8.12 -21.52 9.86
C LEU A 246 -8.12 -22.21 8.49
N LEU A 247 -7.19 -21.87 7.61
CA LEU A 247 -7.04 -22.51 6.29
C LEU A 247 -6.63 -23.98 6.42
N LEU A 248 -5.71 -24.31 7.32
CA LEU A 248 -5.32 -25.69 7.60
C LEU A 248 -6.50 -26.47 8.20
N GLY A 249 -7.21 -25.88 9.16
CA GLY A 249 -8.41 -26.44 9.75
C GLY A 249 -9.49 -26.72 8.70
N ALA A 250 -9.76 -25.77 7.80
CA ALA A 250 -10.68 -25.96 6.69
C ALA A 250 -10.20 -27.03 5.70
N ALA A 251 -8.91 -27.05 5.37
CA ALA A 251 -8.29 -28.03 4.49
C ALA A 251 -8.31 -29.47 5.04
N VAL A 252 -8.47 -29.63 6.36
CA VAL A 252 -8.68 -30.94 7.00
C VAL A 252 -10.18 -31.23 7.15
N CYS A 253 -10.96 -30.32 7.73
CA CYS A 253 -12.36 -30.53 8.04
C CYS A 253 -13.22 -30.74 6.78
N LEU A 254 -13.02 -29.97 5.71
CA LEU A 254 -13.85 -30.07 4.51
C LEU A 254 -13.65 -31.39 3.74
N PRO A 255 -12.42 -31.90 3.50
CA PRO A 255 -12.26 -33.21 2.89
C PRO A 255 -12.79 -34.35 3.76
N VAL A 256 -12.54 -34.31 5.08
CA VAL A 256 -13.07 -35.33 6.01
C VAL A 256 -14.60 -35.29 6.03
N PHE A 257 -15.19 -34.09 5.99
CA PHE A 257 -16.63 -33.90 5.83
C PHE A 257 -17.16 -34.55 4.54
N LEU A 258 -16.56 -34.24 3.38
CA LEU A 258 -16.97 -34.83 2.10
C LEU A 258 -16.83 -36.36 2.08
N LEU A 259 -15.78 -36.90 2.70
CA LEU A 259 -15.60 -38.34 2.85
C LEU A 259 -16.69 -38.96 3.74
N ASN A 260 -16.98 -38.36 4.88
CA ASN A 260 -18.05 -38.80 5.77
C ASN A 260 -19.41 -38.81 5.05
N GLU A 261 -19.74 -37.71 4.37
CA GLU A 261 -20.97 -37.55 3.59
C GLU A 261 -21.09 -38.56 2.43
N TRP A 262 -19.97 -39.00 1.85
CA TRP A 262 -19.98 -40.01 0.78
C TRP A 262 -20.43 -41.39 1.28
N PHE A 263 -20.10 -41.74 2.54
CA PHE A 263 -20.35 -43.07 3.11
C PHE A 263 -21.52 -43.11 4.11
N HIS A 264 -21.94 -41.97 4.67
CA HIS A 264 -23.03 -41.92 5.64
C HIS A 264 -24.38 -42.30 5.01
N PRO A 265 -25.25 -43.10 5.68
CA PRO A 265 -26.53 -43.55 5.13
C PRO A 265 -27.57 -42.43 4.96
N LEU A 266 -27.47 -41.35 5.74
CA LEU A 266 -28.31 -40.16 5.66
C LEU A 266 -27.44 -38.90 5.60
N PRO A 267 -26.82 -38.62 4.44
CA PRO A 267 -25.91 -37.49 4.29
C PRO A 267 -26.67 -36.15 4.33
N LEU A 268 -26.05 -35.08 4.82
CA LEU A 268 -26.51 -33.70 4.58
C LEU A 268 -26.30 -33.31 3.11
N PHE A 269 -25.17 -33.72 2.54
CA PHE A 269 -24.78 -33.59 1.14
C PHE A 269 -24.83 -34.93 0.41
N LYS A 270 -25.88 -35.14 -0.40
CA LYS A 270 -25.91 -36.30 -1.30
C LYS A 270 -24.96 -36.08 -2.50
N LEU A 271 -23.66 -36.31 -2.30
CA LEU A 271 -22.61 -36.09 -3.31
C LEU A 271 -22.83 -36.90 -4.60
N GLN A 272 -23.55 -38.01 -4.53
CA GLN A 272 -23.90 -38.82 -5.70
C GLN A 272 -24.79 -38.07 -6.72
N LEU A 273 -25.43 -36.96 -6.31
CA LEU A 273 -26.14 -36.09 -7.25
C LEU A 273 -25.22 -35.43 -8.27
N LEU A 274 -23.93 -35.21 -7.93
CA LEU A 274 -22.93 -34.65 -8.85
C LEU A 274 -22.54 -35.62 -9.97
N GLU A 275 -22.86 -36.91 -9.86
CA GLU A 275 -22.70 -37.87 -10.96
C GLU A 275 -23.61 -37.51 -12.15
N ARG A 276 -24.73 -36.81 -11.89
CA ARG A 276 -25.60 -36.28 -12.94
C ARG A 276 -24.94 -35.07 -13.56
N ARG A 277 -24.40 -35.24 -14.78
CA ARG A 277 -23.71 -34.19 -15.56
C ARG A 277 -24.44 -32.85 -15.57
N ASN A 278 -25.76 -32.84 -15.78
CA ASN A 278 -26.56 -31.60 -15.81
C ASN A 278 -26.61 -30.88 -14.46
N PHE A 279 -26.63 -31.62 -13.34
CA PHE A 279 -26.66 -31.05 -12.00
C PHE A 279 -25.29 -30.49 -11.61
N ALA A 280 -24.22 -31.27 -11.81
CA ALA A 280 -22.85 -30.81 -11.57
C ALA A 280 -22.51 -29.58 -12.43
N TYR A 281 -22.87 -29.61 -13.71
CA TYR A 281 -22.72 -28.47 -14.61
C TYR A 281 -23.45 -27.23 -14.09
N GLY A 282 -24.73 -27.37 -13.72
CA GLY A 282 -25.55 -26.25 -13.27
C GLY A 282 -25.01 -25.61 -12.01
N ILE A 283 -24.43 -26.39 -11.10
CA ILE A 283 -23.74 -25.89 -9.90
C ILE A 283 -22.45 -25.16 -10.26
N VAL A 284 -21.56 -25.78 -11.04
CA VAL A 284 -20.26 -25.19 -11.39
C VAL A 284 -20.44 -23.86 -12.12
N THR A 285 -21.37 -23.80 -13.07
CA THR A 285 -21.69 -22.58 -13.81
C THR A 285 -22.37 -21.53 -12.95
N LEU A 286 -23.23 -21.92 -12.00
CA LEU A 286 -23.78 -21.00 -11.01
C LEU A 286 -22.66 -20.39 -10.15
N CYS A 287 -21.71 -21.20 -9.66
CA CYS A 287 -20.57 -20.74 -8.88
C CYS A 287 -19.69 -19.75 -9.65
N LEU A 288 -19.38 -20.06 -10.92
CA LEU A 288 -18.62 -19.16 -11.79
C LEU A 288 -19.40 -17.89 -12.11
N PHE A 289 -20.71 -17.98 -12.32
CA PHE A 289 -21.57 -16.82 -12.57
C PHE A 289 -21.53 -15.79 -11.43
N LEU A 290 -21.36 -16.21 -10.17
CA LEU A 290 -21.28 -15.28 -9.03
C LEU A 290 -20.11 -14.29 -9.16
N PHE A 291 -18.99 -14.69 -9.78
CA PHE A 291 -17.89 -13.77 -10.10
C PHE A 291 -18.32 -12.69 -11.09
N LEU A 292 -19.08 -13.04 -12.13
CA LEU A 292 -19.60 -12.06 -13.10
C LEU A 292 -20.64 -11.12 -12.48
N GLY A 293 -21.35 -11.58 -11.44
CA GLY A 293 -22.27 -10.74 -10.67
C GLY A 293 -21.58 -9.50 -10.09
N MET A 294 -20.29 -9.62 -9.74
CA MET A 294 -19.51 -8.52 -9.14
C MET A 294 -19.27 -7.35 -10.11
N ALA A 295 -19.17 -7.59 -11.42
CA ALA A 295 -19.02 -6.53 -12.43
C ALA A 295 -20.20 -5.55 -12.48
N GLY A 296 -21.40 -6.02 -12.13
CA GLY A 296 -22.62 -5.21 -12.29
C GLY A 296 -22.74 -4.09 -11.27
N SER A 297 -22.42 -4.36 -10.01
CA SER A 297 -22.65 -3.40 -8.91
C SER A 297 -21.45 -3.18 -7.99
N ALA A 298 -20.68 -4.22 -7.67
CA ALA A 298 -19.55 -4.08 -6.75
C ALA A 298 -18.41 -3.23 -7.34
N ILE A 299 -18.00 -3.50 -8.59
CA ILE A 299 -16.91 -2.76 -9.25
C ILE A 299 -17.29 -1.28 -9.49
N PRO A 300 -18.43 -0.94 -10.12
CA PRO A 300 -18.81 0.46 -10.31
C PRO A 300 -18.95 1.23 -9.00
N ALA A 301 -19.51 0.61 -7.96
CA ALA A 301 -19.63 1.25 -6.66
C ALA A 301 -18.27 1.51 -6.01
N ALA A 302 -17.37 0.53 -6.02
CA ALA A 302 -16.02 0.69 -5.51
C ALA A 302 -15.23 1.77 -6.27
N TYR A 303 -15.40 1.84 -7.60
CA TYR A 303 -14.80 2.89 -8.43
C TYR A 303 -15.36 4.28 -8.08
N LEU A 304 -16.69 4.44 -8.06
CA LEU A 304 -17.31 5.74 -7.81
C LEU A 304 -16.99 6.25 -6.40
N THR A 305 -16.91 5.37 -5.41
CA THR A 305 -16.48 5.74 -4.06
C THR A 305 -14.98 6.04 -3.99
N GLY A 306 -14.12 5.26 -4.64
CA GLY A 306 -12.66 5.38 -4.49
C GLY A 306 -11.99 6.47 -5.35
N VAL A 307 -12.58 6.78 -6.50
CA VAL A 307 -12.05 7.74 -7.50
C VAL A 307 -12.84 9.05 -7.48
N GLN A 308 -14.17 8.97 -7.47
CA GLN A 308 -15.04 10.16 -7.52
C GLN A 308 -15.50 10.64 -6.13
N ASP A 309 -15.12 9.94 -5.06
CA ASP A 309 -15.55 10.19 -3.68
C ASP A 309 -17.08 10.21 -3.49
N TYR A 310 -17.80 9.40 -4.27
CA TYR A 310 -19.26 9.34 -4.19
C TYR A 310 -19.73 8.72 -2.89
N ARG A 311 -20.78 9.30 -2.32
CA ARG A 311 -21.52 8.69 -1.21
C ARG A 311 -22.43 7.57 -1.71
N PRO A 312 -22.76 6.57 -0.88
CA PRO A 312 -23.71 5.51 -1.25
C PRO A 312 -25.02 6.04 -1.86
N LEU A 313 -25.57 7.14 -1.33
CA LEU A 313 -26.79 7.77 -1.89
C LEU A 313 -26.61 8.26 -3.33
N GLN A 314 -25.42 8.72 -3.71
CA GLN A 314 -25.15 9.17 -5.08
C GLN A 314 -25.02 8.00 -6.04
N THR A 315 -24.50 6.85 -5.56
CA THR A 315 -24.32 5.61 -6.33
C THR A 315 -25.62 4.81 -6.47
N MET A 316 -26.58 4.97 -5.54
CA MET A 316 -27.89 4.29 -5.49
C MET A 316 -28.61 4.13 -6.85
N PRO A 317 -28.73 5.16 -7.72
CA PRO A 317 -29.49 5.04 -8.97
C PRO A 317 -28.97 3.94 -9.88
N THR A 318 -27.67 3.67 -9.82
CA THR A 318 -27.06 2.63 -10.64
C THR A 318 -27.54 1.24 -10.18
N ALA A 319 -27.43 0.94 -8.89
CA ALA A 319 -27.91 -0.32 -8.32
C ALA A 319 -29.43 -0.56 -8.56
N LEU A 320 -30.25 0.51 -8.51
CA LEU A 320 -31.68 0.44 -8.87
C LEU A 320 -31.92 0.10 -10.33
N LEU A 321 -31.05 0.59 -11.22
CA LEU A 321 -31.10 0.32 -12.66
C LEU A 321 -30.92 -1.17 -12.96
N ILE A 322 -30.21 -1.90 -12.09
CA ILE A 322 -30.11 -3.36 -12.16
C ILE A 322 -31.29 -4.03 -11.44
N ALA A 323 -31.62 -3.60 -10.23
CA ALA A 323 -32.61 -4.28 -9.39
C ALA A 323 -34.03 -4.22 -9.97
N LEU A 324 -34.56 -3.03 -10.26
CA LEU A 324 -35.98 -2.89 -10.61
C LEU A 324 -36.39 -3.64 -11.89
N PRO A 325 -35.63 -3.58 -13.00
CA PRO A 325 -35.98 -4.32 -14.21
C PRO A 325 -36.01 -5.84 -14.01
N GLN A 326 -35.21 -6.39 -13.10
CA GLN A 326 -35.15 -7.83 -12.87
C GLN A 326 -36.47 -8.44 -12.39
N LEU A 327 -37.30 -7.68 -11.67
CA LEU A 327 -38.63 -8.13 -11.25
C LEU A 327 -39.53 -8.50 -12.43
N LEU A 328 -39.34 -7.84 -13.58
CA LEU A 328 -40.07 -8.10 -14.83
C LEU A 328 -39.29 -9.04 -15.76
N LEU A 329 -37.96 -8.86 -15.86
CA LEU A 329 -37.12 -9.61 -16.79
C LEU A 329 -36.93 -11.07 -16.37
N ALA A 330 -36.81 -11.38 -15.07
CA ALA A 330 -36.66 -12.76 -14.61
C ALA A 330 -37.87 -13.66 -14.98
N PRO A 331 -39.13 -13.28 -14.72
CA PRO A 331 -40.28 -14.07 -15.18
C PRO A 331 -40.45 -14.05 -16.71
N LEU A 332 -40.03 -12.98 -17.39
CA LEU A 332 -40.04 -12.92 -18.86
C LEU A 332 -39.06 -13.93 -19.47
N VAL A 333 -37.85 -14.04 -18.93
CA VAL A 333 -36.86 -15.05 -19.34
C VAL A 333 -37.41 -16.46 -19.07
N ALA A 334 -38.03 -16.69 -17.92
CA ALA A 334 -38.72 -17.95 -17.63
C ALA A 334 -39.81 -18.26 -18.68
N TRP A 335 -40.62 -17.27 -19.06
CA TRP A 335 -41.64 -17.42 -20.10
C TRP A 335 -41.04 -17.78 -21.47
N VAL A 336 -39.94 -17.13 -21.88
CA VAL A 336 -39.23 -17.43 -23.15
C VAL A 336 -38.71 -18.88 -23.17
N ILE A 337 -38.05 -19.31 -22.09
CA ILE A 337 -37.46 -20.66 -22.00
C ILE A 337 -38.54 -21.74 -21.92
N ASN A 338 -39.71 -21.45 -21.35
CA ASN A 338 -40.82 -22.40 -21.27
C ASN A 338 -41.44 -22.75 -22.63
N ARG A 339 -41.03 -22.06 -23.71
CA ARG A 339 -41.57 -22.29 -25.04
C ARG A 339 -40.68 -23.27 -25.79
N ASN A 340 -41.27 -24.35 -26.31
CA ASN A 340 -40.57 -25.53 -26.86
C ASN A 340 -39.58 -25.28 -28.03
N TRP A 341 -39.63 -24.11 -28.66
CA TRP A 341 -38.74 -23.68 -29.75
C TRP A 341 -37.42 -23.03 -29.31
N VAL A 342 -37.22 -22.65 -28.04
CA VAL A 342 -36.01 -21.96 -27.57
C VAL A 342 -35.19 -22.89 -26.67
N ASP A 343 -33.97 -23.23 -27.10
CA ASP A 343 -33.00 -23.94 -26.25
C ASP A 343 -32.40 -22.98 -25.21
N SER A 344 -32.36 -23.41 -23.95
CA SER A 344 -31.83 -22.62 -22.83
C SER A 344 -30.37 -22.17 -23.03
N ARG A 345 -29.60 -22.90 -23.84
CA ARG A 345 -28.20 -22.55 -24.15
C ARG A 345 -28.06 -21.27 -24.93
N TYR A 346 -28.94 -21.02 -25.90
CA TYR A 346 -28.87 -19.80 -26.69
C TYR A 346 -29.19 -18.58 -25.84
N VAL A 347 -30.12 -18.74 -24.88
CA VAL A 347 -30.43 -17.70 -23.89
C VAL A 347 -29.22 -17.43 -23.00
N ILE A 348 -28.55 -18.47 -22.49
CA ILE A 348 -27.31 -18.32 -21.69
C ILE A 348 -26.20 -17.68 -22.54
N ALA A 349 -25.99 -18.11 -23.79
CA ALA A 349 -24.96 -17.58 -24.67
C ALA A 349 -25.19 -16.09 -24.98
N ALA A 350 -26.43 -15.68 -25.27
CA ALA A 350 -26.77 -14.28 -25.45
C ALA A 350 -26.57 -13.48 -24.15
N GLY A 351 -26.97 -14.02 -23.00
CA GLY A 351 -26.71 -13.39 -21.70
C GLY A 351 -25.21 -13.18 -21.43
N LEU A 352 -24.38 -14.21 -21.65
CA LEU A 352 -22.92 -14.10 -21.54
C LEU A 352 -22.33 -13.12 -22.56
N GLY A 353 -22.89 -13.04 -23.77
CA GLY A 353 -22.52 -12.02 -24.77
C GLY A 353 -22.79 -10.60 -24.30
N LEU A 354 -23.95 -10.35 -23.68
CA LEU A 354 -24.28 -9.05 -23.09
C LEU A 354 -23.35 -8.71 -21.90
N LEU A 355 -23.01 -9.68 -21.05
CA LEU A 355 -22.03 -9.49 -19.97
C LEU A 355 -20.63 -9.21 -20.52
N CYS A 356 -20.24 -9.87 -21.62
CA CYS A 356 -18.99 -9.60 -22.31
C CYS A 356 -18.91 -8.16 -22.83
N LEU A 357 -19.97 -7.69 -23.50
CA LEU A 357 -20.07 -6.31 -23.95
C LEU A 357 -20.03 -5.32 -22.79
N ALA A 358 -20.71 -5.61 -21.68
CA ALA A 358 -20.69 -4.77 -20.48
C ALA A 358 -19.29 -4.70 -19.84
N CYS A 359 -18.57 -5.83 -19.74
CA CYS A 359 -17.21 -5.87 -19.20
C CYS A 359 -16.19 -5.21 -20.14
N LEU A 360 -16.31 -5.40 -21.46
CA LEU A 360 -15.47 -4.69 -22.44
C LEU A 360 -15.69 -3.17 -22.36
N GLY A 361 -16.94 -2.73 -22.26
CA GLY A 361 -17.26 -1.31 -22.04
C GLY A 361 -16.69 -0.81 -20.71
N GLY A 362 -16.84 -1.58 -19.62
CA GLY A 362 -16.28 -1.24 -18.31
C GLY A 362 -14.76 -1.20 -18.27
N SER A 363 -14.07 -1.97 -19.12
CA SER A 363 -12.60 -1.92 -19.22
C SER A 363 -12.08 -0.59 -19.80
N LEU A 364 -12.94 0.20 -20.45
CA LEU A 364 -12.59 1.51 -21.02
C LEU A 364 -12.75 2.67 -20.03
N ILE A 365 -12.89 2.35 -18.75
CA ILE A 365 -13.05 3.34 -17.69
C ILE A 365 -11.85 4.29 -17.62
N THR A 366 -12.12 5.59 -17.48
CA THR A 366 -11.10 6.64 -17.29
C THR A 366 -11.32 7.34 -15.95
N SER A 367 -10.42 8.24 -15.55
CA SER A 367 -10.60 9.08 -14.34
C SER A 367 -11.76 10.08 -14.47
N GLU A 368 -12.23 10.36 -15.68
CA GLU A 368 -13.32 11.31 -15.93
C GLU A 368 -14.70 10.67 -15.85
N TRP A 369 -14.77 9.34 -15.81
CA TRP A 369 -16.05 8.63 -15.77
C TRP A 369 -16.82 8.95 -14.50
N VAL A 370 -18.05 9.36 -14.68
CA VAL A 370 -19.00 9.61 -13.60
C VAL A 370 -20.08 8.54 -13.62
N ARG A 371 -20.97 8.59 -12.64
CA ARG A 371 -22.06 7.62 -12.49
C ARG A 371 -22.89 7.42 -13.76
N ASP A 372 -23.14 8.48 -14.50
CA ASP A 372 -24.05 8.46 -15.65
C ASP A 372 -23.49 7.63 -16.82
N ASP A 373 -22.16 7.51 -16.92
CA ASP A 373 -21.48 6.67 -17.92
C ASP A 373 -21.75 5.17 -17.69
N PHE A 374 -22.02 4.76 -16.46
CA PHE A 374 -22.32 3.37 -16.12
C PHE A 374 -23.73 2.94 -16.48
N TYR A 375 -24.67 3.84 -16.76
CA TYR A 375 -26.07 3.47 -16.99
C TYR A 375 -26.26 2.52 -18.16
N GLY A 376 -25.53 2.74 -19.26
CA GLY A 376 -25.56 1.83 -20.42
C GLY A 376 -25.07 0.43 -20.06
N LEU A 377 -23.97 0.33 -19.30
CA LEU A 377 -23.40 -0.95 -18.88
C LEU A 377 -24.32 -1.68 -17.89
N GLN A 378 -24.91 -0.95 -16.95
CA GLN A 378 -25.81 -1.54 -15.94
C GLN A 378 -27.14 -2.02 -16.52
N MET A 379 -27.64 -1.37 -17.58
CA MET A 379 -28.78 -1.90 -18.37
C MET A 379 -28.46 -3.26 -19.02
N LEU A 380 -27.25 -3.43 -19.56
CA LEU A 380 -26.82 -4.73 -20.08
C LEU A 380 -26.78 -5.78 -18.96
N HIS A 381 -26.25 -5.45 -17.78
CA HIS A 381 -26.27 -6.35 -16.61
C HIS A 381 -27.69 -6.70 -16.15
N ALA A 382 -28.61 -5.73 -16.13
CA ALA A 382 -30.00 -5.93 -15.73
C ALA A 382 -30.70 -7.02 -16.57
N ILE A 383 -30.42 -7.04 -17.88
CA ILE A 383 -30.96 -8.03 -18.83
C ILE A 383 -30.19 -9.35 -18.76
N ALA A 384 -28.86 -9.28 -18.68
CA ALA A 384 -28.01 -10.44 -18.82
C ALA A 384 -28.03 -11.37 -17.60
N GLN A 385 -28.10 -10.83 -16.37
CA GLN A 385 -28.07 -11.66 -15.15
C GLN A 385 -29.23 -12.69 -15.12
N PRO A 386 -30.51 -12.32 -15.32
CA PRO A 386 -31.59 -13.31 -15.38
C PRO A 386 -31.48 -14.29 -16.56
N MET A 387 -30.98 -13.85 -17.71
CA MET A 387 -30.77 -14.70 -18.90
C MET A 387 -29.76 -15.82 -18.67
N VAL A 388 -28.86 -15.67 -17.70
CA VAL A 388 -27.91 -16.72 -17.31
C VAL A 388 -28.47 -17.54 -16.14
N VAL A 389 -28.84 -16.90 -15.03
CA VAL A 389 -29.17 -17.60 -13.77
C VAL A 389 -30.42 -18.48 -13.87
N VAL A 390 -31.49 -17.99 -14.48
CA VAL A 390 -32.77 -18.71 -14.56
C VAL A 390 -32.62 -20.04 -15.33
N PRO A 391 -32.08 -20.07 -16.57
CA PRO A 391 -31.85 -21.32 -17.28
C PRO A 391 -30.81 -22.25 -16.61
N LEU A 392 -29.79 -21.70 -15.92
CA LEU A 392 -28.86 -22.53 -15.15
C LEU A 392 -29.55 -23.28 -14.01
N LEU A 393 -30.40 -22.61 -13.26
CA LEU A 393 -31.20 -23.23 -12.20
C LEU A 393 -32.20 -24.25 -12.74
N MET A 394 -32.80 -23.98 -13.90
CA MET A 394 -33.65 -24.96 -14.59
C MET A 394 -32.87 -26.22 -14.95
N ASN A 395 -31.70 -26.07 -15.57
CA ASN A 395 -30.87 -27.20 -15.99
C ASN A 395 -30.36 -28.01 -14.79
N ALA A 396 -29.98 -27.33 -13.70
CA ALA A 396 -29.56 -27.98 -12.46
C ALA A 396 -30.73 -28.77 -11.82
N THR A 397 -31.89 -28.14 -11.66
CA THR A 397 -33.00 -28.70 -10.88
C THR A 397 -33.96 -29.58 -11.67
N GLY A 398 -33.92 -29.54 -13.00
CA GLY A 398 -34.76 -30.33 -13.89
C GLY A 398 -34.50 -31.84 -13.81
N VAL A 399 -33.28 -32.24 -13.42
CA VAL A 399 -32.89 -33.65 -13.26
C VAL A 399 -33.10 -34.19 -11.84
N ILE A 400 -33.68 -33.41 -10.94
CA ILE A 400 -33.78 -33.75 -9.51
C ILE A 400 -35.19 -34.23 -9.20
N HIS A 401 -35.28 -35.41 -8.59
CA HIS A 401 -36.57 -35.94 -8.13
C HIS A 401 -37.07 -35.14 -6.91
N PRO A 402 -38.38 -34.88 -6.73
CA PRO A 402 -38.89 -34.07 -5.61
C PRO A 402 -38.41 -34.53 -4.21
N MET A 403 -38.23 -35.83 -4.01
CA MET A 403 -37.71 -36.39 -2.75
C MET A 403 -36.22 -36.09 -2.51
N GLU A 404 -35.45 -35.82 -3.57
CA GLU A 404 -34.04 -35.42 -3.49
C GLU A 404 -33.89 -33.89 -3.32
N GLY A 405 -35.00 -33.15 -3.38
CA GLY A 405 -35.05 -31.69 -3.30
C GLY A 405 -34.30 -31.08 -2.10
N PRO A 406 -34.45 -31.59 -0.86
CA PRO A 406 -33.71 -31.06 0.30
C PRO A 406 -32.19 -31.18 0.17
N PHE A 407 -31.67 -32.31 -0.34
CA PHE A 407 -30.22 -32.52 -0.51
C PHE A 407 -29.66 -31.63 -1.63
N ALA A 408 -30.39 -31.53 -2.74
CA ALA A 408 -30.07 -30.59 -3.80
C ALA A 408 -30.08 -29.14 -3.31
N SER A 409 -31.03 -28.83 -2.42
CA SER A 409 -31.18 -27.48 -1.87
C SER A 409 -30.00 -27.07 -1.02
N SER A 410 -29.58 -27.96 -0.11
CA SER A 410 -28.41 -27.75 0.73
C SER A 410 -27.17 -27.52 -0.14
N MET A 411 -26.98 -28.35 -1.17
CA MET A 411 -25.80 -28.28 -2.02
C MET A 411 -25.70 -27.01 -2.86
N VAL A 412 -26.77 -26.64 -3.56
CA VAL A 412 -26.77 -25.43 -4.39
C VAL A 412 -26.63 -24.17 -3.53
N ASN A 413 -27.30 -24.09 -2.38
CA ASN A 413 -27.24 -22.89 -1.54
C ASN A 413 -25.92 -22.75 -0.79
N THR A 414 -25.40 -23.83 -0.22
CA THR A 414 -24.12 -23.80 0.50
C THR A 414 -22.98 -23.43 -0.46
N LEU A 415 -22.94 -24.03 -1.66
CA LEU A 415 -21.96 -23.67 -2.68
C LEU A 415 -22.17 -22.25 -3.20
N ARG A 416 -23.42 -21.80 -3.41
CA ARG A 416 -23.71 -20.41 -3.79
C ARG A 416 -23.21 -19.42 -2.74
N GLY A 417 -23.51 -19.66 -1.46
CA GLY A 417 -23.06 -18.81 -0.36
C GLY A 417 -21.54 -18.76 -0.27
N LEU A 418 -20.89 -19.93 -0.28
CA LEU A 418 -19.43 -20.03 -0.24
C LEU A 418 -18.77 -19.33 -1.44
N PHE A 419 -19.22 -19.60 -2.66
CA PHE A 419 -18.64 -19.00 -3.86
C PHE A 419 -18.97 -17.51 -4.01
N SER A 420 -20.03 -17.00 -3.38
CA SER A 420 -20.27 -15.56 -3.27
C SER A 420 -19.19 -14.89 -2.44
N VAL A 421 -18.78 -15.51 -1.32
CA VAL A 421 -17.66 -15.03 -0.50
C VAL A 421 -16.34 -15.14 -1.27
N VAL A 422 -16.07 -16.29 -1.89
CA VAL A 422 -14.86 -16.49 -2.70
C VAL A 422 -14.77 -15.44 -3.82
N ALA A 423 -15.87 -15.17 -4.53
CA ALA A 423 -15.90 -14.20 -5.61
C ALA A 423 -15.55 -12.77 -5.13
N ALA A 424 -16.12 -12.35 -3.99
CA ALA A 424 -15.82 -11.06 -3.39
C ALA A 424 -14.35 -10.97 -2.94
N SER A 425 -13.87 -11.96 -2.17
CA SER A 425 -12.49 -11.96 -1.65
C SER A 425 -11.43 -12.03 -2.76
N VAL A 426 -11.64 -12.83 -3.80
CA VAL A 426 -10.71 -12.91 -4.94
C VAL A 426 -10.67 -11.60 -5.72
N LEU A 427 -11.83 -10.97 -5.93
CA LEU A 427 -11.91 -9.70 -6.63
C LEU A 427 -11.23 -8.57 -5.83
N GLU A 428 -11.49 -8.49 -4.52
CA GLU A 428 -10.86 -7.52 -3.62
C GLU A 428 -9.34 -7.69 -3.61
N ASN A 429 -8.85 -8.91 -3.38
CA ASN A 429 -7.42 -9.22 -3.43
C ASN A 429 -6.80 -8.84 -4.78
N PHE A 430 -7.47 -9.18 -5.90
CA PHE A 430 -6.99 -8.84 -7.23
C PHE A 430 -6.87 -7.32 -7.42
N ILE A 431 -7.90 -6.55 -7.05
CA ILE A 431 -7.88 -5.08 -7.17
C ILE A 431 -6.75 -4.49 -6.32
N THR A 432 -6.58 -4.92 -5.07
CA THR A 432 -5.51 -4.44 -4.19
C THR A 432 -4.12 -4.72 -4.76
N HIS A 433 -3.88 -5.92 -5.26
CA HIS A 433 -2.59 -6.28 -5.87
C HIS A 433 -2.31 -5.48 -7.15
N ARG A 434 -3.32 -5.27 -8.01
CA ARG A 434 -3.18 -4.44 -9.20
C ARG A 434 -2.95 -2.97 -8.85
N GLN A 435 -3.58 -2.48 -7.79
CA GLN A 435 -3.39 -1.11 -7.31
C GLN A 435 -1.94 -0.87 -6.87
N HIS A 436 -1.37 -1.80 -6.10
CA HIS A 436 0.04 -1.71 -5.70
C HIS A 436 0.97 -1.76 -6.91
N LEU A 437 0.72 -2.66 -7.87
CA LEU A 437 1.52 -2.77 -9.09
C LEU A 437 1.51 -1.47 -9.90
N HIS A 438 0.33 -0.91 -10.16
CA HIS A 438 0.20 0.33 -10.94
C HIS A 438 0.77 1.53 -10.18
N SER A 439 0.54 1.63 -8.88
CA SER A 439 1.14 2.67 -8.04
C SER A 439 2.67 2.65 -8.13
N ASN A 440 3.29 1.48 -7.97
CA ASN A 440 4.74 1.36 -8.04
C ASN A 440 5.27 1.68 -9.44
N THR A 441 4.62 1.15 -10.48
CA THR A 441 5.05 1.38 -11.88
C THR A 441 4.97 2.85 -12.27
N LEU A 442 3.93 3.56 -11.84
CA LEU A 442 3.76 5.00 -12.08
C LEU A 442 4.83 5.82 -11.33
N LEU A 443 5.15 5.45 -10.09
CA LEU A 443 6.20 6.10 -9.30
C LEU A 443 7.59 5.85 -9.88
N ASP A 444 7.90 4.61 -10.27
CA ASP A 444 9.18 4.22 -10.87
C ASP A 444 9.41 4.94 -12.20
N GLY A 445 8.38 5.00 -13.05
CA GLY A 445 8.43 5.72 -14.31
C GLY A 445 8.69 7.22 -14.13
N TYR A 446 8.09 7.83 -13.10
CA TYR A 446 8.33 9.25 -12.81
C TYR A 446 9.70 9.51 -12.18
N GLY A 447 10.15 8.62 -11.28
CA GLY A 447 11.45 8.71 -10.61
C GLY A 447 12.66 8.48 -11.52
N ALA A 448 12.47 7.85 -12.69
CA ALA A 448 13.51 7.65 -13.69
C ALA A 448 13.89 8.93 -14.47
N ASP A 449 13.12 10.01 -14.38
CA ASP A 449 13.40 11.29 -15.04
C ASP A 449 13.96 12.33 -14.03
N PRO A 450 15.26 12.68 -14.08
CA PRO A 450 15.86 13.65 -13.16
C PRO A 450 15.25 15.05 -13.22
N GLN A 451 14.65 15.44 -14.35
CA GLN A 451 14.00 16.75 -14.50
C GLN A 451 12.65 16.81 -13.77
N SER A 452 11.94 15.69 -13.70
CA SER A 452 10.63 15.58 -13.05
C SER A 452 10.74 15.66 -11.51
N LEU A 453 11.83 15.13 -10.95
CA LEU A 453 12.15 15.17 -9.51
C LEU A 453 12.47 16.59 -9.01
N GLY A 454 13.05 17.44 -9.85
CA GLY A 454 13.33 18.84 -9.50
C GLY A 454 12.06 19.64 -9.18
N ALA A 455 10.95 19.33 -9.86
CA ALA A 455 9.66 20.01 -9.71
C ALA A 455 8.87 19.61 -8.45
N LEU A 456 9.24 18.50 -7.78
CA LEU A 456 8.56 17.97 -6.60
C LEU A 456 9.12 18.50 -5.26
N HIS A 457 9.85 19.63 -5.25
CA HIS A 457 10.39 20.20 -3.99
C HIS A 457 9.32 20.81 -3.07
N ASP A 458 8.15 21.17 -3.61
CA ASP A 458 7.06 21.78 -2.85
C ASP A 458 6.11 20.70 -2.32
N ALA A 459 5.84 20.72 -1.00
CA ALA A 459 4.98 19.75 -0.32
C ALA A 459 3.56 19.71 -0.91
N GLN A 460 3.06 20.84 -1.40
CA GLN A 460 1.71 20.92 -1.98
C GLN A 460 1.65 20.29 -3.38
N VAL A 461 2.73 20.39 -4.16
CA VAL A 461 2.88 19.74 -5.47
C VAL A 461 3.06 18.24 -5.29
N LEU A 462 3.83 17.82 -4.29
CA LEU A 462 3.96 16.41 -3.88
C LEU A 462 2.60 15.79 -3.51
N ALA A 463 1.81 16.46 -2.67
CA ALA A 463 0.49 15.98 -2.28
C ALA A 463 -0.47 15.86 -3.48
N GLY A 464 -0.46 16.85 -4.38
CA GLY A 464 -1.26 16.81 -5.61
C GLY A 464 -0.84 15.69 -6.56
N PHE A 465 0.48 15.46 -6.71
CA PHE A 465 1.02 14.37 -7.52
C PHE A 465 0.66 13.00 -6.92
N ALA A 466 0.84 12.82 -5.61
CA ALA A 466 0.44 11.60 -4.90
C ALA A 466 -1.05 11.29 -5.10
N GLY A 467 -1.90 12.32 -5.03
CA GLY A 467 -3.34 12.22 -5.32
C GLY A 467 -3.62 11.68 -6.72
N ARG A 468 -2.93 12.19 -7.75
CA ARG A 468 -3.11 11.72 -9.13
C ARG A 468 -2.55 10.32 -9.38
N VAL A 469 -1.39 9.97 -8.81
CA VAL A 469 -0.84 8.61 -8.91
C VAL A 469 -1.83 7.61 -8.31
N ARG A 470 -2.38 7.94 -7.14
CA ARG A 470 -3.42 7.13 -6.50
C ARG A 470 -4.65 6.99 -7.39
N GLU A 471 -5.19 8.10 -7.88
CA GLU A 471 -6.36 8.13 -8.77
C GLU A 471 -6.16 7.22 -10.00
N GLN A 472 -5.02 7.37 -10.70
CA GLN A 472 -4.70 6.57 -11.88
C GLN A 472 -4.49 5.08 -11.55
N ALA A 473 -3.83 4.77 -10.43
CA ALA A 473 -3.67 3.38 -9.99
C ALA A 473 -5.03 2.71 -9.73
N PHE A 474 -5.99 3.42 -9.14
CA PHE A 474 -7.36 2.91 -8.96
C PHE A 474 -8.06 2.65 -10.30
N VAL A 475 -8.08 3.65 -11.20
CA VAL A 475 -8.72 3.54 -12.53
C VAL A 475 -8.21 2.32 -13.30
N LEU A 476 -6.87 2.16 -13.37
CA LEU A 476 -6.24 1.04 -14.07
C LEU A 476 -6.56 -0.32 -13.41
N SER A 477 -6.64 -0.37 -12.07
CA SER A 477 -6.96 -1.61 -11.34
C SER A 477 -8.40 -2.06 -11.58
N PHE A 478 -9.36 -1.12 -11.62
CA PHE A 478 -10.75 -1.45 -11.94
C PHE A 478 -10.92 -1.83 -13.42
N SER A 479 -10.19 -1.19 -14.34
CA SER A 479 -10.12 -1.60 -15.75
C SER A 479 -9.63 -3.05 -15.88
N ASP A 480 -8.54 -3.40 -15.20
CA ASP A 480 -8.02 -4.77 -15.17
C ASP A 480 -9.01 -5.76 -14.58
N ALA A 481 -9.78 -5.36 -13.56
CA ALA A 481 -10.80 -6.22 -12.95
C ALA A 481 -11.91 -6.58 -13.94
N PHE A 482 -12.36 -5.62 -14.76
CA PHE A 482 -13.30 -5.91 -15.86
C PHE A 482 -12.70 -6.86 -16.90
N LEU A 483 -11.42 -6.68 -17.27
CA LEU A 483 -10.73 -7.58 -18.20
C LEU A 483 -10.56 -8.99 -17.63
N ALA A 484 -10.24 -9.13 -16.34
CA ALA A 484 -10.12 -10.42 -15.67
C ALA A 484 -11.45 -11.21 -15.71
N LEU A 485 -12.60 -10.53 -15.62
CA LEU A 485 -13.91 -11.16 -15.72
C LEU A 485 -14.23 -11.69 -17.12
N LEU A 486 -13.59 -11.17 -18.19
CA LEU A 486 -13.69 -11.75 -19.53
C LEU A 486 -13.11 -13.17 -19.59
N ILE A 487 -12.10 -13.48 -18.78
CA ILE A 487 -11.56 -14.85 -18.67
C ILE A 487 -12.64 -15.77 -18.09
N VAL A 488 -13.38 -15.33 -17.07
CA VAL A 488 -14.48 -16.11 -16.49
C VAL A 488 -15.61 -16.31 -17.50
N ILE A 489 -15.93 -15.28 -18.30
CA ILE A 489 -16.90 -15.40 -19.41
C ILE A 489 -16.44 -16.42 -20.44
N ALA A 490 -15.16 -16.37 -20.86
CA ALA A 490 -14.61 -17.31 -21.83
C ALA A 490 -14.68 -18.77 -21.31
N VAL A 491 -14.32 -18.99 -20.03
CA VAL A 491 -14.47 -20.29 -19.38
C VAL A 491 -15.93 -20.74 -19.37
N LEU A 492 -16.87 -19.86 -19.03
CA LEU A 492 -18.31 -20.17 -19.07
C LEU A 492 -18.82 -20.51 -20.47
N LEU A 493 -18.34 -19.83 -21.51
CA LEU A 493 -18.68 -20.12 -22.90
C LEU A 493 -18.14 -21.47 -23.36
N VAL A 494 -16.90 -21.82 -22.99
CA VAL A 494 -16.32 -23.16 -23.25
C VAL A 494 -17.13 -24.24 -22.53
N VAL A 495 -17.43 -24.01 -21.25
CA VAL A 495 -18.26 -24.91 -20.44
C VAL A 495 -19.64 -25.07 -21.10
N LEU A 496 -20.29 -24.00 -21.55
CA LEU A 496 -21.54 -24.02 -22.31
C LEU A 496 -21.45 -24.83 -23.61
N ALA A 497 -20.36 -24.73 -24.36
CA ALA A 497 -20.17 -25.49 -25.60
C ALA A 497 -20.08 -27.01 -25.36
N THR A 498 -19.61 -27.44 -24.18
CA THR A 498 -19.49 -28.87 -23.80
C THR A 498 -20.78 -29.51 -23.30
N LEU A 499 -21.89 -28.76 -23.23
CA LEU A 499 -23.16 -29.29 -22.74
C LEU A 499 -23.74 -30.39 -23.66
N PRO A 500 -24.20 -31.55 -23.15
CA PRO A 500 -24.88 -32.59 -23.94
C PRO A 500 -26.32 -32.20 -24.27
N LYS A 501 -26.73 -32.17 -25.55
CA LYS A 501 -28.05 -31.70 -26.02
C LYS A 501 -29.21 -32.31 -25.22
N THR A 502 -30.06 -31.48 -24.62
CA THR A 502 -31.22 -31.93 -23.84
C THR A 502 -32.34 -32.36 -24.80
N ARG A 503 -32.48 -33.67 -25.06
CA ARG A 503 -33.77 -34.22 -25.51
C ARG A 503 -34.55 -34.68 -24.27
N LEU A 504 -35.71 -34.08 -24.05
CA LEU A 504 -36.73 -34.63 -23.15
C LEU A 504 -37.28 -35.92 -23.77
N SER A 505 -36.73 -37.10 -23.46
CA SER A 505 -37.44 -38.39 -23.63
C SER A 505 -36.78 -39.55 -22.87
N THR A 506 -37.57 -40.18 -22.01
CA THR A 506 -37.68 -41.62 -21.65
C THR A 506 -36.42 -42.44 -21.34
N ALA A 507 -36.42 -43.01 -20.13
CA ALA A 507 -35.39 -43.83 -19.52
C ALA A 507 -35.17 -45.23 -20.12
N THR A 508 -33.94 -45.74 -19.99
CA THR A 508 -33.63 -47.13 -19.61
C THR A 508 -32.26 -47.20 -18.91
N PRO A 509 -32.10 -47.95 -17.79
CA PRO A 509 -30.84 -48.03 -17.05
C PRO A 509 -30.01 -49.26 -17.45
N GLY A 510 -28.69 -49.12 -17.49
CA GLY A 510 -27.77 -50.22 -17.82
C GLY A 510 -26.30 -50.00 -17.43
N THR A 511 -25.97 -50.37 -16.19
CA THR A 511 -24.72 -51.01 -15.70
C THR A 511 -23.34 -50.51 -16.16
N ARG A 512 -22.55 -49.97 -15.21
CA ARG A 512 -21.34 -50.61 -14.60
C ARG A 512 -20.54 -49.59 -13.77
N MET A 513 -20.74 -49.59 -12.44
CA MET A 513 -19.91 -48.86 -11.47
C MET A 513 -19.29 -49.86 -10.48
N LYS A 514 -18.06 -50.31 -10.68
CA LYS A 514 -17.30 -51.03 -9.63
C LYS A 514 -15.79 -50.78 -9.59
N GLN A 515 -15.21 -49.95 -10.46
CA GLN A 515 -13.74 -49.78 -10.53
C GLN A 515 -13.15 -48.45 -10.03
N HIS A 516 -13.95 -47.44 -9.64
CA HIS A 516 -13.41 -46.13 -9.22
C HIS A 516 -13.40 -45.86 -7.70
N ARG A 517 -13.91 -46.79 -6.86
CA ARG A 517 -13.95 -46.58 -5.39
C ARG A 517 -12.55 -46.55 -4.76
N THR A 518 -11.57 -47.26 -5.32
CA THR A 518 -10.18 -47.28 -4.84
C THR A 518 -9.35 -46.07 -5.29
N ALA A 519 -9.67 -45.50 -6.46
CA ALA A 519 -9.01 -44.29 -6.95
C ALA A 519 -9.40 -43.05 -6.14
N ILE A 520 -10.65 -42.96 -5.69
CA ILE A 520 -11.17 -41.82 -4.90
C ILE A 520 -10.61 -41.84 -3.47
N THR A 521 -10.42 -43.03 -2.86
CA THR A 521 -9.78 -43.16 -1.54
C THR A 521 -8.28 -42.88 -1.57
N LEU A 522 -7.58 -43.27 -2.64
CA LEU A 522 -6.16 -42.97 -2.84
C LEU A 522 -5.92 -41.49 -3.17
N LEU A 523 -6.83 -40.84 -3.92
CA LEU A 523 -6.78 -39.41 -4.16
C LEU A 523 -7.06 -38.60 -2.88
N GLY A 524 -8.02 -39.03 -2.05
CA GLY A 524 -8.28 -38.42 -0.74
C GLY A 524 -7.10 -38.53 0.22
N ALA A 525 -6.42 -39.68 0.25
CA ALA A 525 -5.20 -39.89 1.04
C ALA A 525 -4.00 -39.10 0.49
N ALA A 526 -3.83 -39.02 -0.84
CA ALA A 526 -2.76 -38.23 -1.47
C ALA A 526 -2.95 -36.73 -1.27
N VAL A 527 -4.20 -36.23 -1.31
CA VAL A 527 -4.53 -34.84 -0.99
C VAL A 527 -4.32 -34.57 0.49
N ALA A 528 -4.70 -35.47 1.40
CA ALA A 528 -4.41 -35.31 2.83
C ALA A 528 -2.91 -35.32 3.13
N LEU A 529 -2.14 -36.18 2.46
CA LEU A 529 -0.68 -36.25 2.61
C LEU A 529 0.01 -35.03 1.98
N CYS A 530 -0.49 -34.51 0.87
CA CYS A 530 -0.07 -33.22 0.31
C CYS A 530 -0.42 -32.08 1.27
N VAL A 531 -1.62 -32.02 1.85
CA VAL A 531 -2.01 -30.95 2.79
C VAL A 531 -1.16 -31.01 4.07
N VAL A 532 -0.86 -32.20 4.59
CA VAL A 532 0.05 -32.37 5.75
C VAL A 532 1.49 -32.01 5.40
N TYR A 533 1.98 -32.39 4.21
CA TYR A 533 3.32 -32.06 3.74
C TYR A 533 3.47 -30.56 3.44
N THR A 534 2.51 -29.96 2.75
CA THR A 534 2.46 -28.53 2.45
C THR A 534 2.28 -27.73 3.75
N GLY A 535 1.42 -28.17 4.67
CA GLY A 535 1.27 -27.59 6.00
C GLY A 535 2.55 -27.66 6.83
N TYR A 536 3.24 -28.82 6.84
CA TYR A 536 4.55 -28.97 7.49
C TYR A 536 5.63 -28.10 6.82
N SER A 537 5.64 -27.98 5.50
CA SER A 537 6.60 -27.16 4.76
C SER A 537 6.37 -25.65 4.95
N ILE A 538 5.12 -25.21 5.12
CA ILE A 538 4.75 -23.81 5.38
C ILE A 538 5.03 -23.44 6.85
N LEU A 539 4.84 -24.36 7.79
CA LEU A 539 5.16 -24.15 9.21
C LEU A 539 6.68 -24.15 9.50
N LYS A 540 7.49 -24.70 8.59
CA LYS A 540 8.94 -24.72 8.71
C LYS A 540 9.50 -23.40 8.19
N GLN A 541 9.50 -22.36 9.01
CA GLN A 541 10.32 -21.17 8.75
C GLN A 541 11.78 -21.64 8.59
N GLY A 542 12.30 -21.53 7.37
CA GLY A 542 13.69 -21.86 7.09
C GLY A 542 14.59 -20.99 7.96
N THR A 543 15.66 -21.58 8.50
CA THR A 543 16.70 -20.82 9.21
C THR A 543 17.53 -19.97 8.25
N VAL A 544 17.32 -20.10 6.94
CA VAL A 544 17.95 -19.25 5.92
C VAL A 544 16.87 -18.34 5.35
N GLN A 545 17.08 -17.04 5.46
CA GLN A 545 16.22 -16.01 4.89
C GLN A 545 16.84 -15.52 3.58
N SER A 546 16.11 -15.63 2.48
CA SER A 546 16.56 -15.16 1.17
C SER A 546 15.77 -13.95 0.68
N THR A 547 16.43 -13.08 -0.08
CA THR A 547 15.80 -12.03 -0.87
C THR A 547 16.52 -11.85 -2.21
N ASP A 548 15.75 -11.62 -3.26
CA ASP A 548 16.19 -11.28 -4.63
C ASP A 548 16.17 -9.77 -4.89
N ASP A 549 15.60 -8.99 -3.97
CA ASP A 549 15.58 -7.53 -4.00
C ASP A 549 16.84 -6.99 -3.31
N ALA A 550 17.98 -7.27 -3.92
CA ALA A 550 19.26 -6.78 -3.48
C ALA A 550 20.12 -6.27 -4.64
N TYR A 551 20.81 -5.15 -4.40
CA TYR A 551 21.64 -4.51 -5.41
C TYR A 551 22.98 -4.07 -4.84
N ILE A 552 24.03 -4.14 -5.67
CA ILE A 552 25.34 -3.58 -5.33
C ILE A 552 25.27 -2.05 -5.37
N ARG A 553 25.66 -1.39 -4.29
CA ARG A 553 25.80 0.07 -4.16
C ARG A 553 27.19 0.45 -3.68
N ALA A 554 27.57 1.70 -3.91
CA ALA A 554 28.69 2.33 -3.23
C ALA A 554 28.36 3.80 -3.00
N ASP A 555 28.98 4.40 -1.99
CA ASP A 555 28.88 5.83 -1.77
C ASP A 555 29.56 6.53 -2.93
N SER A 556 28.85 7.27 -3.78
CA SER A 556 29.47 8.02 -4.88
C SER A 556 29.70 9.46 -4.46
N VAL A 557 30.84 10.05 -4.86
CA VAL A 557 31.12 11.47 -4.58
C VAL A 557 30.97 12.26 -5.86
N LEU A 558 30.02 13.19 -5.86
CA LEU A 558 29.84 14.15 -6.95
C LEU A 558 30.95 15.19 -6.91
N VAL A 559 31.69 15.31 -8.00
CA VAL A 559 32.75 16.31 -8.16
C VAL A 559 32.14 17.56 -8.79
N ALA A 560 32.25 18.69 -8.09
CA ALA A 560 31.71 19.98 -8.50
C ALA A 560 32.77 21.09 -8.38
N PRO A 561 32.73 22.12 -9.24
CA PRO A 561 33.67 23.23 -9.21
C PRO A 561 33.37 24.16 -8.03
N ARG A 562 34.42 24.71 -7.42
CA ARG A 562 34.30 25.75 -6.37
C ARG A 562 34.23 27.16 -6.92
N LEU A 563 34.57 27.36 -8.19
CA LEU A 563 34.55 28.65 -8.89
C LEU A 563 33.96 28.45 -10.30
N SER A 564 33.18 29.42 -10.77
CA SER A 564 32.56 29.37 -12.09
C SER A 564 33.57 29.75 -13.17
N GLY A 565 33.54 29.09 -14.33
CA GLY A 565 34.47 29.37 -15.42
C GLY A 565 34.27 28.49 -16.65
N GLN A 566 34.99 28.81 -17.72
CA GLN A 566 34.98 28.00 -18.93
C GLN A 566 35.97 26.83 -18.80
N VAL A 567 35.55 25.64 -19.24
CA VAL A 567 36.35 24.42 -19.21
C VAL A 567 37.38 24.46 -20.35
N SER A 568 38.66 24.50 -19.97
CA SER A 568 39.80 24.48 -20.90
C SER A 568 40.09 23.06 -21.37
N GLN A 569 40.17 22.11 -20.43
CA GLN A 569 40.45 20.71 -20.72
C GLN A 569 39.70 19.79 -19.76
N VAL A 570 39.37 18.59 -20.26
CA VAL A 570 38.92 17.49 -19.42
C VAL A 570 39.91 16.33 -19.62
N LEU A 571 40.59 15.95 -18.55
CA LEU A 571 41.75 15.05 -18.57
C LEU A 571 41.38 13.59 -18.31
N VAL A 572 40.08 13.30 -18.17
CA VAL A 572 39.56 11.96 -17.87
C VAL A 572 38.44 11.57 -18.83
N GLU A 573 38.37 10.27 -19.11
CA GLU A 573 37.36 9.61 -19.93
C GLU A 573 36.30 8.91 -19.06
N ASP A 574 35.17 8.54 -19.68
CA ASP A 574 34.12 7.77 -19.01
C ASP A 574 34.65 6.37 -18.64
N ASN A 575 34.30 5.87 -17.45
CA ASN A 575 34.77 4.60 -16.89
C ASN A 575 36.29 4.50 -16.63
N GLN A 576 37.00 5.63 -16.56
CA GLN A 576 38.42 5.65 -16.24
C GLN A 576 38.67 5.59 -14.72
N SER A 577 39.66 4.79 -14.30
CA SER A 577 40.14 4.80 -12.91
C SER A 577 40.99 6.04 -12.64
N VAL A 578 40.75 6.68 -11.49
CA VAL A 578 41.42 7.91 -11.05
C VAL A 578 41.91 7.78 -9.63
N SER A 579 43.06 8.40 -9.35
CA SER A 579 43.63 8.46 -8.00
C SER A 579 43.26 9.75 -7.28
N ALA A 580 43.24 9.73 -5.95
CA ALA A 580 43.04 10.89 -5.10
C ALA A 580 44.04 12.01 -5.46
N GLY A 581 43.55 13.22 -5.69
CA GLY A 581 44.35 14.37 -6.10
C GLY A 581 44.66 14.45 -7.59
N GLN A 582 44.32 13.45 -8.41
CA GLN A 582 44.45 13.52 -9.86
C GLN A 582 43.56 14.63 -10.43
N VAL A 583 44.10 15.46 -11.33
CA VAL A 583 43.33 16.52 -12.01
C VAL A 583 42.35 15.89 -13.00
N LEU A 584 41.07 16.22 -12.84
CA LEU A 584 39.98 15.73 -13.67
C LEU A 584 39.60 16.76 -14.74
N VAL A 585 39.46 18.02 -14.33
CA VAL A 585 39.02 19.14 -15.18
C VAL A 585 39.86 20.37 -14.87
N GLU A 586 40.27 21.09 -15.91
CA GLU A 586 40.95 22.37 -15.79
C GLU A 586 40.09 23.50 -16.38
N LEU A 587 39.82 24.52 -15.57
CA LEU A 587 39.17 25.76 -15.99
C LEU A 587 40.19 26.73 -16.58
N ASP A 588 39.75 27.64 -17.44
CA ASP A 588 40.59 28.73 -17.93
C ASP A 588 41.12 29.57 -16.75
N ASN A 589 42.44 29.64 -16.64
CA ASN A 589 43.14 30.23 -15.51
C ASN A 589 43.73 31.62 -15.79
N ARG A 590 43.55 32.15 -17.01
CA ARG A 590 44.18 33.42 -17.44
C ARG A 590 43.80 34.59 -16.55
N ASP A 591 42.53 34.72 -16.22
CA ASP A 591 42.04 35.79 -15.33
C ASP A 591 42.58 35.63 -13.90
N SER A 592 42.65 34.39 -13.40
CA SER A 592 43.22 34.08 -12.09
C SER A 592 44.73 34.37 -12.00
N LEU A 593 45.49 34.12 -13.07
CA LEU A 593 46.91 34.45 -13.15
C LEU A 593 47.15 35.97 -13.15
N VAL A 594 46.33 36.73 -13.90
CA VAL A 594 46.39 38.19 -13.90
C VAL A 594 46.04 38.76 -12.52
N ALA A 595 45.01 38.23 -11.87
CA ALA A 595 44.62 38.64 -10.52
C ALA A 595 45.72 38.34 -9.48
N GLN A 596 46.39 37.19 -9.57
CA GLN A 596 47.55 36.85 -8.74
C GLN A 596 48.70 37.83 -8.95
N ALA A 597 49.03 38.15 -10.21
CA ALA A 597 50.10 39.09 -10.54
C ALA A 597 49.81 40.51 -10.01
N ALA A 598 48.56 40.98 -10.13
CA ALA A 598 48.13 42.27 -9.59
C ALA A 598 48.25 42.31 -8.06
N ALA A 599 47.78 41.26 -7.37
CA ALA A 599 47.90 41.17 -5.91
C ALA A 599 49.38 41.11 -5.44
N GLN A 600 50.23 40.40 -6.18
CA GLN A 600 51.68 40.35 -5.92
C GLN A 600 52.31 41.74 -6.06
N ALA A 601 51.93 42.52 -7.07
CA ALA A 601 52.41 43.88 -7.28
C ALA A 601 52.02 44.81 -6.12
N ASN A 602 50.79 44.68 -5.60
CA ASN A 602 50.33 45.46 -4.43
C ASN A 602 51.16 45.16 -3.17
N VAL A 603 51.45 43.88 -2.91
CA VAL A 603 52.35 43.48 -1.80
C VAL A 603 53.73 44.12 -1.95
N GLN A 604 54.29 44.16 -3.16
CA GLN A 604 55.58 44.82 -3.39
C GLN A 604 55.52 46.34 -3.16
N ALA A 605 54.45 47.00 -3.60
CA ALA A 605 54.25 48.42 -3.35
C ALA A 605 54.12 48.73 -1.85
N ALA A 606 53.37 47.92 -1.10
CA ALA A 606 53.23 48.05 0.36
C ALA A 606 54.56 47.83 1.08
N LYS A 607 55.37 46.85 0.66
CA LYS A 607 56.74 46.63 1.19
C LYS A 607 57.65 47.83 0.94
N ALA A 608 57.61 48.41 -0.26
CA ALA A 608 58.39 49.61 -0.59
C ALA A 608 57.97 50.82 0.27
N ALA A 609 56.67 51.02 0.51
CA ALA A 609 56.17 52.07 1.40
C ALA A 609 56.68 51.91 2.84
N LEU A 610 56.71 50.67 3.36
CA LEU A 610 57.25 50.37 4.69
C LEU A 610 58.75 50.68 4.78
N GLN A 611 59.53 50.36 3.73
CA GLN A 611 60.95 50.69 3.64
C GLN A 611 61.19 52.20 3.64
N ASN A 612 60.40 52.97 2.88
CA ASN A 612 60.48 54.43 2.87
C ASN A 612 60.18 55.05 4.25
N LEU A 613 59.21 54.51 4.98
CA LEU A 613 58.90 54.92 6.35
C LEU A 613 60.02 54.54 7.33
N ALA A 614 60.63 53.37 7.19
CA ALA A 614 61.77 52.95 8.00
C ALA A 614 62.97 53.91 7.82
N ALA A 615 63.30 54.25 6.57
CA ALA A 615 64.35 55.22 6.27
C ALA A 615 64.02 56.63 6.81
N SER A 616 62.74 57.03 6.78
CA SER A 616 62.29 58.32 7.34
C SER A 616 62.41 58.37 8.86
N ILE A 617 62.13 57.25 9.56
CA ILE A 617 62.32 57.11 11.01
C ILE A 617 63.80 57.20 11.37
N GLU A 618 64.67 56.53 10.62
CA GLU A 618 66.13 56.58 10.83
C GLU A 618 66.67 58.00 10.64
N ARG A 619 66.25 58.68 9.56
CA ARG A 619 66.58 60.10 9.32
C ARG A 619 66.08 61.00 10.46
N GLN A 620 64.89 60.74 11.01
CA GLN A 620 64.34 61.54 12.12
C GLN A 620 65.17 61.41 13.40
N ALA A 621 65.83 60.27 13.64
CA ALA A 621 66.73 60.10 14.78
C ALA A 621 67.92 61.07 14.71
N ALA A 622 68.49 61.28 13.52
CA ALA A 622 69.55 62.27 13.31
C ALA A 622 69.07 63.71 13.55
N VAL A 623 67.84 64.04 13.16
CA VAL A 623 67.23 65.37 13.43
C VAL A 623 67.02 65.59 14.93
N ILE A 624 66.59 64.57 15.68
CA ILE A 624 66.45 64.65 17.14
C ILE A 624 67.83 64.87 17.78
N GLU A 625 68.87 64.19 17.32
CA GLU A 625 70.22 64.37 17.85
C GLU A 625 70.81 65.75 17.50
N GLN A 626 70.51 66.29 16.32
CA GLN A 626 70.85 67.66 15.98
C GLN A 626 70.18 68.65 16.94
N ALA A 627 68.88 68.50 17.21
CA ALA A 627 68.17 69.34 18.17
C ALA A 627 68.70 69.17 19.60
N SER A 628 69.07 67.94 20.00
CA SER A 628 69.68 67.65 21.30
C SER A 628 71.03 68.35 21.46
N ALA A 629 71.85 68.36 20.39
CA ALA A 629 73.13 69.06 20.36
C ALA A 629 72.96 70.58 20.45
N THR A 630 71.94 71.16 19.79
CA THR A 630 71.61 72.58 19.92
C THR A 630 71.20 72.93 21.36
N THR A 631 70.32 72.14 21.99
CA THR A 631 69.95 72.35 23.40
C THR A 631 71.18 72.25 24.32
N ARG A 632 72.10 71.31 24.09
CA ARG A 632 73.35 71.19 24.85
C ARG A 632 74.24 72.42 24.70
N ALA A 633 74.38 72.95 23.47
CA ALA A 633 75.14 74.16 23.21
C ALA A 633 74.52 75.38 23.92
N THR A 634 73.21 75.58 23.79
CA THR A 634 72.48 76.67 24.45
C THR A 634 72.52 76.54 25.98
N ALA A 635 72.47 75.32 26.52
CA ALA A 635 72.62 75.06 27.96
C ALA A 635 74.00 75.46 28.47
N ALA A 636 75.08 75.17 27.73
CA ALA A 636 76.43 75.60 28.09
C ALA A 636 76.56 77.14 28.09
N SER A 637 76.01 77.82 27.07
CA SER A 637 75.96 79.29 27.03
C SER A 637 75.15 79.87 28.20
N LEU A 638 74.04 79.21 28.57
CA LEU A 638 73.24 79.60 29.72
C LEU A 638 74.01 79.45 31.04
N THR A 639 74.76 78.35 31.24
CA THR A 639 75.62 78.17 32.42
C THR A 639 76.68 79.25 32.53
N TYR A 640 77.31 79.63 31.40
CA TYR A 640 78.26 80.74 31.36
C TYR A 640 77.58 82.08 31.73
N ALA A 641 76.41 82.36 31.15
CA ALA A 641 75.64 83.57 31.46
C ALA A 641 75.19 83.63 32.93
N GLN A 642 74.83 82.49 33.54
CA GLN A 642 74.52 82.39 34.97
C GLN A 642 75.73 82.73 35.84
N ALA A 643 76.90 82.17 35.51
CA ALA A 643 78.14 82.43 36.23
C ALA A 643 78.55 83.91 36.11
N ASN A 644 78.40 84.52 34.93
CA ASN A 644 78.66 85.94 34.72
C ASN A 644 77.66 86.82 35.50
N ALA A 645 76.36 86.54 35.43
CA ALA A 645 75.35 87.28 36.18
C ALA A 645 75.65 87.25 37.70
N GLN A 646 76.02 86.10 38.24
CA GLN A 646 76.43 85.97 39.65
C GLN A 646 77.72 86.75 39.94
N ARG A 647 78.69 86.74 39.02
CA ARG A 647 79.95 87.47 39.16
C ARG A 647 79.73 88.99 39.21
N TYR A 648 78.93 89.53 38.29
CA TYR A 648 78.61 90.95 38.24
C TYR A 648 77.69 91.38 39.40
N LEU A 649 76.81 90.51 39.87
CA LEU A 649 76.05 90.72 41.11
C LEU A 649 76.97 90.92 42.31
N ASN A 650 77.94 90.02 42.49
CA ASN A 650 78.90 90.09 43.59
C ASN A 650 79.79 91.34 43.50
N LEU A 651 80.29 91.70 42.30
CA LEU A 651 81.08 92.91 42.05
C LEU A 651 80.31 94.20 42.35
N SER A 652 79.04 94.25 41.93
CA SER A 652 78.15 95.39 42.22
C SER A 652 77.88 95.53 43.72
N ASN A 653 77.62 94.42 44.44
CA ASN A 653 77.39 94.43 45.89
C ASN A 653 78.65 94.82 46.70
N ALA A 654 79.85 94.50 46.19
CA ALA A 654 81.12 94.86 46.82
C ALA A 654 81.59 96.31 46.51
N GLY A 655 80.82 97.08 45.73
CA GLY A 655 81.15 98.46 45.36
C GLY A 655 82.19 98.61 44.23
N ALA A 656 82.59 97.52 43.59
CA ALA A 656 83.63 97.47 42.56
C ALA A 656 83.11 97.44 41.10
N GLY A 657 81.79 97.51 40.87
CA GLY A 657 81.18 97.47 39.54
C GLY A 657 79.93 98.35 39.39
N THR A 658 79.50 98.61 38.14
CA THR A 658 78.38 99.54 37.84
C THR A 658 77.00 98.84 37.83
N GLN A 659 75.92 99.58 38.14
CA GLN A 659 74.53 99.05 38.01
C GLN A 659 74.18 98.67 36.56
N GLN A 660 74.71 99.40 35.58
CA GLN A 660 74.47 99.15 34.15
C GLN A 660 75.03 97.79 33.72
N GLU A 661 76.24 97.42 34.16
CA GLU A 661 76.84 96.12 33.85
C GLU A 661 76.06 94.95 34.45
N ARG A 662 75.54 95.11 35.67
CA ARG A 662 74.65 94.12 36.30
C ARG A 662 73.36 93.95 35.48
N GLN A 663 72.68 95.04 35.15
CA GLN A 663 71.44 95.00 34.36
C GLN A 663 71.66 94.35 32.98
N LYS A 664 72.81 94.61 32.35
CA LYS A 664 73.20 93.97 31.08
C LYS A 664 73.39 92.45 31.25
N ALA A 665 74.11 92.01 32.28
CA ALA A 665 74.31 90.59 32.55
C ALA A 665 73.00 89.85 32.90
N ASP A 666 72.09 90.49 33.65
CA ASP A 666 70.77 89.95 33.95
C ASP A 666 69.90 89.83 32.69
N ALA A 667 69.94 90.83 31.79
CA ALA A 667 69.24 90.77 30.51
C ALA A 667 69.79 89.68 29.58
N GLU A 668 71.12 89.50 29.53
CA GLU A 668 71.77 88.41 28.79
C GLU A 668 71.35 87.04 29.35
N LEU A 669 71.30 86.88 30.68
CA LEU A 669 70.82 85.66 31.32
C LEU A 669 69.36 85.36 30.94
N GLN A 670 68.48 86.36 30.96
CA GLN A 670 67.08 86.18 30.53
C GLN A 670 66.99 85.79 29.04
N GLY A 671 67.78 86.42 28.17
CA GLY A 671 67.85 86.07 26.75
C GLY A 671 68.27 84.61 26.50
N TRP A 672 69.27 84.12 27.24
CA TRP A 672 69.71 82.72 27.15
C TRP A 672 68.71 81.74 27.75
N ARG A 673 67.97 82.12 28.81
CA ARG A 673 66.86 81.30 29.34
C ARG A 673 65.77 81.10 28.30
N ALA A 674 65.31 82.19 27.67
CA ALA A 674 64.32 82.13 26.60
C ALA A 674 64.81 81.32 25.39
N SER A 675 66.10 81.44 25.03
CA SER A 675 66.70 80.63 23.97
C SER A 675 66.69 79.13 24.30
N ARG A 676 67.01 78.76 25.55
CA ARG A 676 66.95 77.37 26.00
C ARG A 676 65.53 76.80 25.93
N ASP A 677 64.53 77.57 26.34
CA ASP A 677 63.13 77.12 26.30
C ASP A 677 62.63 76.93 24.86
N ARG A 678 63.01 77.81 23.92
CA ARG A 678 62.72 77.67 22.49
C ARG A 678 63.37 76.42 21.87
N ASP A 679 64.64 76.18 22.19
CA ASP A 679 65.39 75.05 21.64
C ASP A 679 64.89 73.72 22.23
N GLU A 680 64.52 73.69 23.52
CA GLU A 680 63.87 72.52 24.12
C GLU A 680 62.49 72.24 23.50
N ALA A 681 61.68 73.26 23.25
CA ALA A 681 60.41 73.09 22.54
C ALA A 681 60.62 72.51 21.13
N SER A 682 61.67 72.94 20.43
CA SER A 682 62.06 72.42 19.12
C SER A 682 62.49 70.95 19.19
N ARG A 683 63.23 70.56 20.23
CA ARG A 683 63.58 69.17 20.51
C ARG A 683 62.36 68.30 20.80
N VAL A 684 61.44 68.77 21.64
CA VAL A 684 60.18 68.06 21.95
C VAL A 684 59.33 67.88 20.69
N ALA A 685 59.23 68.90 19.83
CA ALA A 685 58.53 68.81 18.54
C ALA A 685 59.17 67.74 17.63
N ALA A 686 60.50 67.68 17.56
CA ALA A 686 61.22 66.66 16.79
C ALA A 686 60.98 65.23 17.33
N ILE A 687 60.85 65.06 18.65
CA ILE A 687 60.47 63.78 19.28
C ILE A 687 59.02 63.43 18.94
N LYS A 688 58.09 64.38 18.98
CA LYS A 688 56.68 64.11 18.64
C LYS A 688 56.47 63.76 17.16
N ALA A 689 57.27 64.32 16.26
CA ALA A 689 57.27 63.91 14.86
C ALA A 689 57.68 62.43 14.68
N LEU A 690 58.55 61.89 15.54
CA LEU A 690 58.90 60.46 15.53
C LEU A 690 57.71 59.57 15.92
N ASP A 691 56.90 59.98 16.90
CA ASP A 691 55.69 59.24 17.30
C ASP A 691 54.69 59.14 16.13
N VAL A 692 54.53 60.22 15.34
CA VAL A 692 53.69 60.23 14.13
C VAL A 692 54.22 59.25 13.08
N LEU A 693 55.54 59.24 12.82
CA LEU A 693 56.14 58.32 11.86
C LEU A 693 56.00 56.85 12.31
N LYS A 694 56.11 56.57 13.61
CA LYS A 694 55.86 55.24 14.17
C LYS A 694 54.42 54.79 13.96
N ALA A 695 53.44 55.67 14.20
CA ALA A 695 52.03 55.37 13.93
C ALA A 695 51.76 55.14 12.42
N GLN A 696 52.38 55.93 11.54
CA GLN A 696 52.29 55.71 10.08
C GLN A 696 52.91 54.38 9.66
N ARG A 697 54.04 53.98 10.27
CA ARG A 697 54.66 52.66 10.03
C ARG A 697 53.71 51.53 10.43
N GLU A 698 53.02 51.66 11.56
CA GLU A 698 52.06 50.66 12.03
C GLU A 698 50.85 50.54 11.07
N ALA A 699 50.33 51.68 10.59
CA ALA A 699 49.28 51.69 9.56
C ALA A 699 49.75 51.04 8.24
N ALA A 700 50.97 51.32 7.79
CA ALA A 700 51.56 50.70 6.60
C ALA A 700 51.80 49.18 6.78
N PHE A 701 52.15 48.74 7.98
CA PHE A 701 52.28 47.32 8.30
C PHE A 701 50.92 46.60 8.22
N ALA A 702 49.85 47.22 8.74
CA ALA A 702 48.50 46.69 8.59
C ALA A 702 48.05 46.64 7.12
N ALA A 703 48.40 47.64 6.32
CA ALA A 703 48.14 47.64 4.88
C ALA A 703 48.87 46.49 4.15
N LEU A 704 50.13 46.23 4.49
CA LEU A 704 50.87 45.09 3.96
C LEU A 704 50.17 43.76 4.30
N ALA A 705 49.74 43.57 5.54
CA ALA A 705 49.03 42.36 5.97
C ALA A 705 47.72 42.13 5.19
N LYS A 706 46.99 43.21 4.87
CA LYS A 706 45.79 43.17 4.01
C LYS A 706 46.14 42.72 2.59
N ASP A 707 47.20 43.27 1.99
CA ASP A 707 47.60 42.91 0.63
C ASP A 707 48.14 41.47 0.54
N GLU A 708 48.84 40.99 1.57
CA GLU A 708 49.27 39.59 1.69
C GLU A 708 48.08 38.62 1.83
N ALA A 709 47.00 39.02 2.49
CA ALA A 709 45.76 38.25 2.52
C ALA A 709 45.08 38.22 1.14
N ALA A 710 45.06 39.33 0.41
CA ALA A 710 44.52 39.40 -0.95
C ALA A 710 45.32 38.51 -1.93
N LEU A 711 46.65 38.49 -1.82
CA LEU A 711 47.50 37.57 -2.59
C LEU A 711 47.18 36.11 -2.29
N ARG A 712 47.01 35.74 -1.02
CA ARG A 712 46.61 34.37 -0.64
C ARG A 712 45.25 33.98 -1.22
N GLN A 713 44.27 34.89 -1.23
CA GLN A 713 42.98 34.65 -1.85
C GLN A 713 43.10 34.41 -3.37
N ALA A 714 43.89 35.23 -4.07
CA ALA A 714 44.13 35.05 -5.50
C ALA A 714 44.83 33.71 -5.81
N GLN A 715 45.77 33.29 -4.98
CA GLN A 715 46.43 31.97 -5.07
C GLN A 715 45.45 30.81 -4.86
N LEU A 716 44.52 30.93 -3.89
CA LEU A 716 43.48 29.91 -3.68
C LEU A 716 42.54 29.82 -4.87
N ASN A 717 42.08 30.96 -5.40
CA ASN A 717 41.21 30.99 -6.59
C ASN A 717 41.91 30.34 -7.80
N LEU A 718 43.21 30.57 -7.98
CA LEU A 718 44.01 29.90 -9.00
C LEU A 718 44.10 28.38 -8.74
N SER A 719 44.24 27.93 -7.49
CA SER A 719 44.24 26.49 -7.19
C SER A 719 42.90 25.82 -7.51
N TYR A 720 41.77 26.54 -7.37
CA TYR A 720 40.43 26.03 -7.67
C TYR A 720 40.11 25.94 -9.17
N THR A 721 40.98 26.45 -10.05
CA THR A 721 40.83 26.20 -11.50
C THR A 721 41.18 24.76 -11.86
N ARG A 722 41.91 24.04 -11.00
CA ARG A 722 42.20 22.62 -11.16
C ARG A 722 41.29 21.80 -10.27
N ILE A 723 40.34 21.10 -10.87
CA ILE A 723 39.38 20.26 -10.17
C ILE A 723 39.95 18.86 -10.09
N THR A 724 40.22 18.39 -8.88
CA THR A 724 40.86 17.09 -8.62
C THR A 724 39.89 16.07 -8.04
N ALA A 725 40.23 14.79 -8.16
CA ALA A 725 39.49 13.71 -7.51
C ALA A 725 39.66 13.76 -5.99
N PRO A 726 38.58 13.73 -5.19
CA PRO A 726 38.67 13.78 -3.74
C PRO A 726 39.19 12.47 -3.11
N ARG A 727 39.06 11.35 -3.82
CA ARG A 727 39.55 10.01 -3.42
C ARG A 727 39.75 9.12 -4.66
N ASP A 728 40.37 7.96 -4.44
CA ASP A 728 40.53 6.93 -5.47
C ASP A 728 39.15 6.35 -5.89
N GLY A 729 38.98 6.06 -7.17
CA GLY A 729 37.75 5.47 -7.69
C GLY A 729 37.68 5.47 -9.21
N MET A 730 36.53 5.09 -9.75
CA MET A 730 36.25 5.12 -11.18
C MET A 730 35.27 6.24 -11.51
N VAL A 731 35.54 6.99 -12.57
CA VAL A 731 34.62 8.02 -13.09
C VAL A 731 33.46 7.31 -13.78
N GLY A 732 32.23 7.54 -13.32
CA GLY A 732 31.03 6.94 -13.92
C GLY A 732 30.73 7.53 -15.30
N GLN A 733 29.96 8.63 -15.31
CA GLN A 733 29.65 9.38 -16.53
C GLN A 733 30.04 10.85 -16.35
N ARG A 734 30.71 11.41 -17.36
CA ARG A 734 31.08 12.81 -17.42
C ARG A 734 29.96 13.64 -18.04
N SER A 735 29.43 14.62 -17.31
CA SER A 735 28.42 15.57 -17.81
C SER A 735 29.05 16.79 -18.51
N VAL A 736 30.34 17.03 -18.30
CA VAL A 736 31.06 18.23 -18.77
C VAL A 736 31.86 17.99 -20.07
N ARG A 737 31.87 18.97 -20.98
CA ARG A 737 32.67 18.94 -22.22
C ARG A 737 33.63 20.13 -22.29
N VAL A 738 34.72 19.97 -23.04
CA VAL A 738 35.66 21.06 -23.34
C VAL A 738 34.91 22.23 -24.00
N GLY A 739 35.17 23.44 -23.54
CA GLY A 739 34.51 24.67 -24.00
C GLY A 739 33.21 25.02 -23.29
N ALA A 740 32.63 24.12 -22.48
CA ALA A 740 31.42 24.40 -21.70
C ALA A 740 31.69 25.40 -20.57
N TYR A 741 30.70 26.23 -20.24
CA TYR A 741 30.73 27.10 -19.07
C TYR A 741 30.07 26.40 -17.89
N VAL A 742 30.77 26.29 -16.75
CA VAL A 742 30.27 25.60 -15.56
C VAL A 742 30.11 26.59 -14.40
N THR A 743 29.05 26.41 -13.62
CA THR A 743 28.76 27.24 -12.45
C THR A 743 29.19 26.56 -11.16
N GLN A 744 29.56 27.34 -10.13
CA GLN A 744 29.88 26.83 -8.81
C GLN A 744 28.80 25.85 -8.29
N GLY A 745 29.22 24.68 -7.81
CA GLY A 745 28.32 23.64 -7.28
C GLY A 745 27.66 22.73 -8.33
N GLN A 746 27.82 22.99 -9.63
CA GLN A 746 27.30 22.12 -10.69
C GLN A 746 28.04 20.77 -10.71
N ALA A 747 27.30 19.66 -10.64
CA ALA A 747 27.89 18.32 -10.72
C ALA A 747 28.48 18.03 -12.11
N LEU A 748 29.78 17.75 -12.18
CA LEU A 748 30.52 17.50 -13.43
C LEU A 748 30.69 16.01 -13.74
N MET A 749 30.81 15.19 -12.70
CA MET A 749 30.95 13.74 -12.75
C MET A 749 30.82 13.14 -11.34
N ALA A 750 30.63 11.83 -11.27
CA ALA A 750 30.69 11.08 -10.02
C ALA A 750 31.92 10.18 -9.98
N VAL A 751 32.67 10.22 -8.89
CA VAL A 751 33.79 9.30 -8.60
C VAL A 751 33.28 8.22 -7.66
N VAL A 752 33.38 6.98 -8.11
CA VAL A 752 32.82 5.80 -7.47
C VAL A 752 33.95 4.93 -6.91
N PRO A 753 34.03 4.70 -5.60
CA PRO A 753 35.02 3.79 -5.01
C PRO A 753 34.63 2.34 -5.34
N LEU A 754 35.52 1.60 -6.01
CA LEU A 754 35.26 0.19 -6.35
C LEU A 754 35.53 -0.75 -5.17
N HIS A 755 36.44 -0.37 -4.26
CA HIS A 755 36.85 -1.20 -3.13
C HIS A 755 35.91 -1.14 -1.91
N ASP A 756 34.99 -0.17 -1.88
CA ASP A 756 34.01 0.02 -0.79
C ASP A 756 32.57 -0.31 -1.23
N ALA A 757 32.42 -1.16 -2.27
CA ALA A 757 31.10 -1.58 -2.71
C ALA A 757 30.43 -2.49 -1.66
N PHE A 758 29.14 -2.30 -1.44
CA PHE A 758 28.32 -3.08 -0.50
C PHE A 758 27.00 -3.46 -1.15
N VAL A 759 26.35 -4.50 -0.66
CA VAL A 759 25.01 -4.91 -1.10
C VAL A 759 23.97 -4.28 -0.18
N VAL A 760 22.94 -3.69 -0.76
CA VAL A 760 21.72 -3.33 -0.02
C VAL A 760 20.66 -4.36 -0.39
N ALA A 761 20.31 -5.22 0.57
CA ALA A 761 19.31 -6.27 0.42
C ALA A 761 18.05 -5.94 1.20
N ASN A 762 16.92 -5.84 0.52
CA ASN A 762 15.65 -5.51 1.12
C ASN A 762 14.96 -6.78 1.61
N PHE A 763 14.97 -6.99 2.93
CA PHE A 763 14.28 -8.12 3.57
C PHE A 763 12.90 -7.70 4.07
N ARG A 764 11.94 -8.60 4.05
CA ARG A 764 10.63 -8.38 4.68
C ARG A 764 10.81 -8.19 6.18
N GLU A 765 10.03 -7.33 6.81
CA GLU A 765 10.05 -7.11 8.26
C GLU A 765 9.95 -8.43 9.06
N THR A 766 9.15 -9.37 8.56
CA THR A 766 8.97 -10.71 9.16
C THR A 766 10.23 -11.58 9.13
N GLN A 767 11.18 -11.29 8.23
CA GLN A 767 12.43 -12.05 8.07
C GLN A 767 13.57 -11.52 8.95
N LEU A 768 13.42 -10.34 9.57
CA LEU A 768 14.46 -9.69 10.36
C LEU A 768 14.57 -10.18 11.81
N ALA A 769 13.60 -10.97 12.28
CA ALA A 769 13.45 -11.32 13.70
C ALA A 769 14.72 -11.90 14.34
N HIS A 770 15.55 -12.57 13.54
CA HIS A 770 16.80 -13.21 13.96
C HIS A 770 18.01 -12.68 13.18
N MET A 771 17.89 -11.51 12.55
CA MET A 771 18.97 -10.88 11.80
C MET A 771 19.77 -9.92 12.69
N HIS A 772 21.09 -10.12 12.74
CA HIS A 772 22.01 -9.31 13.54
C HIS A 772 23.25 -8.94 12.74
N ALA A 773 23.90 -7.84 13.13
CA ALA A 773 25.18 -7.46 12.55
C ALA A 773 26.22 -8.58 12.73
N ARG A 774 27.10 -8.71 11.74
CA ARG A 774 28.15 -9.74 11.57
C ARG A 774 27.68 -11.15 11.21
N GLN A 775 26.38 -11.38 11.00
CA GLN A 775 25.93 -12.66 10.45
C GLN A 775 26.43 -12.85 9.01
N ARG A 776 26.80 -14.09 8.70
CA ARG A 776 27.30 -14.47 7.38
C ARG A 776 26.16 -14.47 6.36
N VAL A 777 26.43 -13.90 5.19
CA VAL A 777 25.51 -13.83 4.05
C VAL A 777 26.19 -14.43 2.83
N GLU A 778 25.48 -15.31 2.14
CA GLU A 778 25.89 -15.81 0.83
C GLU A 778 25.22 -14.95 -0.25
N LEU A 779 26.04 -14.41 -1.15
CA LEU A 779 25.65 -13.45 -2.18
C LEU A 779 25.90 -14.08 -3.55
N SER A 780 24.85 -14.25 -4.34
CA SER A 780 24.94 -14.70 -5.72
C SER A 780 24.62 -13.54 -6.65
N VAL A 781 25.51 -13.23 -7.60
CA VAL A 781 25.35 -12.10 -8.52
C VAL A 781 25.05 -12.65 -9.91
N ASP A 782 23.95 -12.21 -10.52
CA ASP A 782 23.45 -12.77 -11.79
C ASP A 782 24.46 -12.69 -12.96
N SER A 783 25.34 -11.68 -12.94
CA SER A 783 26.39 -11.52 -13.96
C SER A 783 27.55 -12.49 -13.81
N VAL A 784 27.66 -13.19 -12.67
CA VAL A 784 28.70 -14.18 -12.37
C VAL A 784 28.06 -15.41 -11.71
N PRO A 785 27.22 -16.18 -12.43
CA PRO A 785 26.43 -17.27 -11.84
C PRO A 785 27.30 -18.41 -11.31
N ASP A 786 28.52 -18.57 -11.82
CA ASP A 786 29.45 -19.64 -11.42
C ASP A 786 30.24 -19.31 -10.12
N HIS A 787 30.00 -18.15 -9.50
CA HIS A 787 30.72 -17.74 -8.30
C HIS A 787 29.80 -17.13 -7.23
N THR A 788 29.81 -17.74 -6.04
CA THR A 788 29.13 -17.24 -4.84
C THR A 788 30.10 -16.43 -3.99
N PHE A 789 29.74 -15.21 -3.65
CA PHE A 789 30.50 -14.35 -2.76
C PHE A 789 29.99 -14.49 -1.32
N VAL A 790 30.88 -14.29 -0.36
CA VAL A 790 30.55 -14.26 1.06
C VAL A 790 30.63 -12.82 1.55
N GLY A 791 29.65 -12.42 2.34
CA GLY A 791 29.69 -11.15 3.07
C GLY A 791 29.14 -11.32 4.47
N HIS A 792 29.04 -10.20 5.17
CA HIS A 792 28.40 -10.14 6.46
C HIS A 792 27.47 -8.94 6.57
N ILE A 793 26.44 -9.06 7.39
CA ILE A 793 25.54 -7.94 7.70
C ILE A 793 26.34 -6.87 8.45
N ASP A 794 26.42 -5.67 7.89
CA ASP A 794 27.00 -4.51 8.57
C ASP A 794 25.95 -3.87 9.48
N SER A 795 24.79 -3.52 8.89
CA SER A 795 23.72 -2.84 9.60
C SER A 795 22.34 -3.08 8.98
N VAL A 796 21.30 -3.00 9.81
CA VAL A 796 19.89 -2.98 9.39
C VAL A 796 19.42 -1.53 9.43
N ALA A 797 18.77 -1.05 8.36
CA ALA A 797 18.30 0.32 8.30
C ALA A 797 17.29 0.63 9.42
N PRO A 798 17.34 1.83 10.04
CA PRO A 798 16.46 2.18 11.15
C PRO A 798 15.00 2.43 10.73
N ALA A 799 14.73 2.50 9.42
CA ALA A 799 13.38 2.60 8.89
C ALA A 799 13.29 1.98 7.48
N THR A 800 12.06 1.69 7.04
CA THR A 800 11.77 1.17 5.70
C THR A 800 12.03 2.24 4.64
N GLY A 801 12.24 1.82 3.39
CA GLY A 801 12.39 2.77 2.27
C GLY A 801 11.18 3.70 2.13
N LEU A 802 9.97 3.20 2.46
CA LEU A 802 8.72 3.96 2.44
C LEU A 802 8.65 5.04 3.54
N SER A 803 9.31 4.86 4.68
CA SER A 803 9.38 5.88 5.73
C SER A 803 10.19 7.11 5.33
N PHE A 804 11.14 6.96 4.40
CA PHE A 804 11.94 8.04 3.82
C PHE A 804 11.41 8.53 2.47
N ALA A 805 10.36 7.92 1.93
CA ALA A 805 9.75 8.35 0.69
C ALA A 805 9.06 9.71 0.89
N GLY A 806 9.34 10.66 -0.02
CA GLY A 806 8.68 11.97 -0.02
C GLY A 806 7.16 11.89 -0.24
N ILE A 807 6.68 10.76 -0.77
CA ILE A 807 5.26 10.44 -0.96
C ILE A 807 4.97 9.14 -0.22
N ARG A 808 4.09 9.21 0.78
CA ARG A 808 3.62 8.01 1.49
C ARG A 808 2.43 7.40 0.74
N PRO A 809 2.43 6.09 0.46
CA PRO A 809 1.23 5.39 0.05
C PRO A 809 0.34 5.16 1.28
N ASP A 810 -0.28 6.22 1.80
CA ASP A 810 -1.26 6.09 2.88
C ASP A 810 -2.66 5.79 2.28
N ASN A 811 -3.29 4.71 2.76
CA ASN A 811 -4.65 4.32 2.36
C ASN A 811 -5.69 5.28 2.98
N ALA A 812 -6.23 6.19 2.17
CA ALA A 812 -7.26 7.16 2.59
C ALA A 812 -8.64 6.53 2.89
N THR A 813 -8.85 5.25 2.56
CA THR A 813 -10.13 4.53 2.77
C THR A 813 -10.33 4.05 4.22
N GLY A 814 -9.33 4.22 5.10
CA GLY A 814 -9.38 3.70 6.46
C GLY A 814 -9.20 2.17 6.57
N ASN A 815 -9.05 1.47 5.44
CA ASN A 815 -8.68 0.05 5.40
C ASN A 815 -7.18 -0.09 5.65
N PHE A 816 -6.78 -0.27 6.91
CA PHE A 816 -5.42 -0.69 7.24
C PHE A 816 -5.23 -2.12 6.75
N THR A 817 -4.56 -2.27 5.62
CA THR A 817 -4.06 -3.58 5.18
C THR A 817 -2.64 -3.69 5.68
N LYS A 818 -2.35 -4.71 6.49
CA LYS A 818 -0.99 -4.94 6.99
C LYS A 818 -0.10 -5.37 5.82
N VAL A 819 0.53 -4.40 5.16
CA VAL A 819 1.50 -4.68 4.10
C VAL A 819 2.87 -4.89 4.74
N VAL A 820 3.43 -6.08 4.60
CA VAL A 820 4.79 -6.38 5.08
C VAL A 820 5.77 -5.45 4.39
N GLN A 821 6.37 -4.59 5.18
CA GLN A 821 7.34 -3.63 4.69
C GLN A 821 8.67 -4.32 4.42
N ARG A 822 9.45 -3.78 3.48
CA ARG A 822 10.82 -4.21 3.24
C ARG A 822 11.79 -3.23 3.92
N ILE A 823 12.72 -3.77 4.69
CA ILE A 823 13.75 -3.01 5.40
C ILE A 823 15.09 -3.31 4.73
N PRO A 824 15.80 -2.27 4.27
CA PRO A 824 17.13 -2.42 3.71
C PRO A 824 18.12 -2.94 4.77
N VAL A 825 18.83 -4.01 4.43
CA VAL A 825 19.95 -4.56 5.20
C VAL A 825 21.22 -4.31 4.39
N LYS A 826 22.18 -3.62 5.00
CA LYS A 826 23.48 -3.34 4.41
C LYS A 826 24.41 -4.53 4.68
N ILE A 827 24.95 -5.10 3.61
CA ILE A 827 25.83 -6.27 3.64
C ILE A 827 27.16 -5.88 2.98
N VAL A 828 28.27 -6.12 3.65
CA VAL A 828 29.62 -5.81 3.15
C VAL A 828 30.29 -7.12 2.73
N PHE A 829 31.00 -7.11 1.60
CA PHE A 829 31.76 -8.26 1.14
C PHE A 829 32.99 -8.51 2.04
N ASP A 830 33.30 -9.77 2.30
CA ASP A 830 34.56 -10.12 2.99
C ASP A 830 35.76 -9.87 2.05
N ALA A 831 36.89 -9.41 2.62
CA ALA A 831 38.08 -9.06 1.85
C ALA A 831 38.71 -10.27 1.14
N ASP A 832 39.47 -9.99 0.06
CA ASP A 832 40.33 -10.95 -0.66
C ASP A 832 39.61 -12.12 -1.37
N GLN A 833 38.38 -11.92 -1.83
CA GLN A 833 37.68 -12.90 -2.67
C GLN A 833 37.97 -12.71 -4.17
N PRO A 834 38.25 -13.80 -4.92
CA PRO A 834 38.53 -13.71 -6.35
C PRO A 834 37.30 -13.21 -7.12
N GLY A 835 37.49 -12.23 -8.00
CA GLY A 835 36.41 -11.72 -8.87
C GLY A 835 35.60 -10.55 -8.31
N LEU A 836 35.89 -10.06 -7.09
CA LEU A 836 35.30 -8.81 -6.55
C LEU A 836 35.50 -7.62 -7.50
N ASP A 837 36.64 -7.53 -8.18
CA ASP A 837 36.96 -6.47 -9.15
C ASP A 837 36.05 -6.45 -10.39
N ARG A 838 35.28 -7.53 -10.63
CA ARG A 838 34.33 -7.65 -11.74
C ARG A 838 32.95 -7.11 -11.40
N LEU A 839 32.66 -6.92 -10.11
CA LEU A 839 31.39 -6.38 -9.65
C LEU A 839 31.25 -4.91 -10.03
N ARG A 840 30.02 -4.50 -10.35
CA ARG A 840 29.66 -3.13 -10.70
C ARG A 840 28.42 -2.72 -9.91
N ILE A 841 28.31 -1.43 -9.63
CA ILE A 841 27.13 -0.87 -8.98
C ILE A 841 25.90 -1.08 -9.86
N GLY A 842 24.78 -1.40 -9.23
CA GLY A 842 23.50 -1.66 -9.88
C GLY A 842 23.30 -3.10 -10.34
N MET A 843 24.30 -3.98 -10.20
CA MET A 843 24.10 -5.41 -10.43
C MET A 843 23.12 -6.01 -9.41
N SER A 844 22.19 -6.83 -9.89
CA SER A 844 21.24 -7.59 -9.08
C SER A 844 21.95 -8.71 -8.33
N VAL A 845 21.54 -8.94 -7.09
CA VAL A 845 22.10 -9.92 -6.17
C VAL A 845 20.98 -10.70 -5.50
N VAL A 846 21.15 -12.00 -5.35
CA VAL A 846 20.35 -12.81 -4.43
C VAL A 846 21.14 -12.97 -3.14
N ALA A 847 20.56 -12.51 -2.02
CA ALA A 847 21.19 -12.55 -0.71
C ALA A 847 20.52 -13.59 0.20
N ASN A 848 21.31 -14.57 0.66
CA ASN A 848 20.88 -15.62 1.59
C ASN A 848 21.55 -15.42 2.95
N VAL A 849 20.76 -15.09 3.97
CA VAL A 849 21.22 -14.90 5.35
C VAL A 849 20.90 -16.14 6.16
N ASP A 850 21.91 -16.78 6.75
CA ASP A 850 21.70 -17.88 7.69
C ASP A 850 21.46 -17.33 9.11
N THR A 851 20.18 -17.34 9.54
CA THR A 851 19.76 -16.91 10.87
C THR A 851 19.84 -18.02 11.92
N ALA A 852 20.30 -19.23 11.58
CA ALA A 852 20.56 -20.30 12.57
C ALA A 852 21.89 -20.13 13.30
N GLN A 853 22.80 -19.31 12.77
CA GLN A 853 24.09 -19.07 13.40
C GLN A 853 23.95 -18.01 14.49
N GLU A 854 23.68 -18.43 15.72
CA GLU A 854 23.89 -17.58 16.89
C GLU A 854 24.73 -18.27 17.99
N GLN A 855 25.63 -17.45 18.54
CA GLN A 855 26.41 -17.61 19.77
C GLN A 855 27.59 -18.60 19.76
N ARG A 856 28.75 -18.12 19.30
CA ARG A 856 30.02 -18.39 20.00
C ARG A 856 30.75 -17.11 20.32
#